data_AF-A0A923D1S1-F1
#
_entry.id   AF-A0A923D1S1-F1
#
_cell.length_a   1.000
_cell.length_b   1.000
_cell.length_c   1.000
_cell.angle_alpha   90.00
_cell.angle_beta   90.00
_cell.angle_gamma   90.00
#
_symmetry.space_group_name_H-M   'P 1'
#
loop_
_entity.id
_entity.type
_entity.pdbx_description
1 polymer ?
#
loop_
_entity_poly.entity_id
_entity_poly.type
_entity_poly.pdbx_seq_one_letter_code
_entity_poly.pdbx_strand_id
1 'polypeptide(L)'
;MKSEAGFTLIEIIVSLILVGILAAVGGMAIVQVVQGYILTRDNAALTQKAQLAMSRITNEIVEMTGITANADSATLPIRNAIRNVTIGLDAGAIKIAPDGVALGSGDILVDNVNAFTLTYYSGAPGSWVQNTSWSTGSDIRNLIAVDVSMQLLRSGGGYLTFQNRVTPRNNKNQGGTLPTAPPPSAGTYPGCFVATAAYGAADHPMVMLLRDFRDRCLLPWQGGRWLVKQYYAYGPAAADLIRNRPPAMWAVRCLLAPLAALTFFLVYAPLAILLILLSVAMFIVALLSVGRRESMTLTGVRLNQGGSVLIGLIVTMVSMSLLGAAMLPIFSASYMNQVYADQGRKAYFLAESGFRYAASLYLNASTATAKETVLTNLNNKTCNLSGGGGSFTTVIYPYWFRTQSVLGTTLTTQIPGTNPSNTTPARRDLTQGGYLKIGSAYYQYTSGSGSGTTVTFTGLSPALAAAPSPSADVLPVVLPGSTTTVTNGGNLTLSPTGVGAFPVLNGNFTLGGAGTVYSYEKRTGNILYNITLTNPAQVWTNFSVTSGDITQPATTKIVLEKFLQLSSTGAFGNTSREILYNVPIGWMAGGGEFSKQQDYDPGMTGWAAPAGGGGGTHSVQTVDGGSALKVDTAPSSGGLWTGAGNWAMAFFTGYANVSLAKAWLDAQGFLSYDLQVKVYNTQPYYFAGMNFRNRNNSDNTDLYSYGVSFIKPRQTRGCIVVCGSWGAPSDQATALIPGYASDAAAGPLFSNPGLFQNLEQTSQPFIGTQQRYGLPAIVLWKRTSAGFQWLAYRILTTADGIVYAPGSPANALRLTNWSTLMIRVAEGYSLIFSSGGGASGVGVPIKEGDTIETLDKTSSARVVMTPILTGGSWTARSAAGAFVLANIKTGATAIAAGVPLYVNGVQRANAAAGVTATKRNYLRVYYTRPTAQGTANANQTDNNRLANPRNSVNWPPDDLTDLAASNDYVTLVQWTGYNTGVSAFTSTSEPSAIIVDSDLTTPTWTSTSTTADFVFPNGNSGDSISLMTSSGSATSTYYDDFAIQLDQKAGTGFLPPIQQ
;
A
#
# COMPACT_ATOMS: atom_id res chain seq x y z
N MET A 1 -46.89 76.97 -64.77
CA MET A 1 -45.80 76.87 -63.79
C MET A 1 -46.38 76.25 -62.52
N LYS A 2 -46.12 74.97 -62.26
CA LYS A 2 -46.45 74.31 -60.99
C LYS A 2 -45.22 74.44 -60.10
N SER A 3 -45.38 75.04 -58.93
CA SER A 3 -44.32 75.20 -57.93
C SER A 3 -43.94 73.83 -57.38
N GLU A 4 -42.71 73.38 -57.64
CA GLU A 4 -42.11 72.28 -56.91
C GLU A 4 -41.92 72.72 -55.45
N ALA A 5 -42.54 72.00 -54.53
CA ALA A 5 -42.33 72.21 -53.11
C ALA A 5 -40.92 71.74 -52.77
N GLY A 6 -39.98 72.68 -52.61
CA GLY A 6 -38.67 72.40 -52.05
C GLY A 6 -38.77 71.87 -50.61
N PHE A 7 -37.75 71.14 -50.18
CA PHE A 7 -37.60 70.62 -48.82
C PHE A 7 -37.90 71.69 -47.78
N THR A 8 -38.74 71.37 -46.80
CA THR A 8 -39.02 72.32 -45.73
C THR A 8 -37.77 72.51 -44.87
N LEU A 9 -37.45 73.76 -44.50
CA LEU A 9 -36.32 74.08 -43.63
C LEU A 9 -36.33 73.21 -42.36
N ILE A 10 -37.54 72.87 -41.88
CA ILE A 10 -37.74 72.04 -40.69
C ILE A 10 -37.34 70.58 -40.92
N GLU A 11 -37.58 69.99 -42.10
CA GLU A 11 -37.09 68.64 -42.43
C GLU A 11 -35.57 68.58 -42.52
N ILE A 12 -34.93 69.61 -43.07
CA ILE A 12 -33.46 69.69 -43.15
C ILE A 12 -32.87 69.83 -41.75
N ILE A 13 -33.45 70.68 -40.89
CA ILE A 13 -33.01 70.86 -39.51
C ILE A 13 -33.20 69.56 -38.70
N VAL A 14 -34.38 68.93 -38.79
CA VAL A 14 -34.67 67.66 -38.09
C VAL A 14 -33.74 66.54 -38.58
N SER A 15 -33.46 66.47 -39.88
CA SER A 15 -32.54 65.48 -40.44
C SER A 15 -31.10 65.71 -39.98
N LEU A 16 -30.63 66.95 -39.93
CA LEU A 16 -29.29 67.29 -39.41
C LEU A 16 -29.16 67.01 -37.91
N ILE A 17 -30.21 67.29 -37.13
CA ILE A 17 -30.25 66.98 -35.70
C ILE A 17 -30.23 65.47 -35.49
N LEU A 18 -31.03 64.70 -36.23
CA LEU A 18 -31.06 63.24 -36.14
C LEU A 18 -29.73 62.61 -36.56
N VAL A 19 -29.11 63.11 -37.63
CA VAL A 19 -27.77 62.67 -38.06
C VAL A 19 -26.71 63.03 -37.02
N GLY A 20 -26.77 64.22 -36.42
CA GLY A 20 -25.88 64.63 -35.33
C GLY A 20 -26.02 63.76 -34.08
N ILE A 21 -27.25 63.42 -33.69
CA ILE A 21 -27.53 62.51 -32.57
C ILE A 21 -27.06 61.08 -32.90
N LEU A 22 -27.33 60.57 -34.09
CA LEU A 22 -26.87 59.26 -34.54
C LEU A 22 -25.35 59.17 -34.62
N ALA A 23 -24.68 60.24 -35.08
CA ALA A 23 -23.22 60.33 -35.12
C ALA A 23 -22.62 60.40 -33.71
N ALA A 24 -23.23 61.15 -32.78
CA ALA A 24 -22.78 61.22 -31.39
C ALA A 24 -22.98 59.87 -30.66
N VAL A 25 -24.14 59.24 -30.80
CA VAL A 25 -24.46 57.93 -30.22
C VAL A 25 -23.59 56.83 -30.83
N GLY A 26 -23.42 56.84 -32.15
CA GLY A 26 -22.55 55.91 -32.87
C GLY A 26 -21.08 56.08 -32.51
N GLY A 27 -20.59 57.31 -32.41
CA GLY A 27 -19.22 57.62 -32.01
C GLY A 27 -18.90 57.14 -30.59
N MET A 28 -19.82 57.37 -29.64
CA MET A 28 -19.67 56.87 -28.26
C MET A 28 -19.75 55.34 -28.19
N ALA A 29 -20.65 54.70 -28.97
CA ALA A 29 -20.76 53.24 -29.03
C ALA A 29 -19.48 52.59 -29.57
N ILE A 30 -18.87 53.16 -30.61
CA ILE A 30 -17.63 52.64 -31.20
C ILE A 30 -16.47 52.70 -30.19
N VAL A 31 -16.30 53.81 -29.48
CA VAL A 31 -15.23 53.94 -28.47
C VAL A 31 -15.37 52.89 -27.38
N GLN A 32 -16.60 52.61 -26.91
CA GLN A 32 -16.85 51.59 -25.90
C GLN A 32 -16.64 50.17 -26.43
N VAL A 33 -17.02 49.88 -27.68
CA VAL A 33 -16.73 48.59 -28.34
C VAL A 33 -15.22 48.38 -28.46
N VAL A 34 -14.47 49.43 -28.83
CA VAL A 34 -13.00 49.37 -28.92
C VAL A 34 -12.37 49.16 -27.55
N GLN A 35 -12.82 49.86 -26.51
CA GLN A 35 -12.33 49.67 -25.13
C GLN A 35 -12.67 48.26 -24.60
N GLY A 36 -13.88 47.77 -24.85
CA GLY A 36 -14.29 46.40 -24.52
C GLY A 36 -13.48 45.34 -25.26
N TYR A 37 -13.16 45.58 -26.54
CA TYR A 37 -12.31 44.70 -27.33
C TYR A 37 -10.87 44.68 -26.81
N ILE A 38 -10.26 45.84 -26.54
CA ILE A 38 -8.90 45.94 -25.99
C ILE A 38 -8.83 45.24 -24.64
N LEU A 39 -9.79 45.48 -23.76
CA LEU A 39 -9.87 44.82 -22.45
C LEU A 39 -9.97 43.29 -22.57
N THR A 40 -10.78 42.79 -23.51
CA THR A 40 -10.96 41.34 -23.76
C THR A 40 -9.68 40.74 -24.34
N ARG A 41 -9.05 41.42 -25.31
CA ARG A 41 -7.79 40.99 -25.92
C ARG A 41 -6.65 40.93 -24.91
N ASP A 42 -6.51 41.96 -24.08
CA ASP A 42 -5.44 42.04 -23.07
C ASP A 42 -5.65 40.99 -21.96
N ASN A 43 -6.89 40.77 -21.53
CA ASN A 43 -7.24 39.67 -20.61
C ASN A 43 -6.93 38.29 -21.20
N ALA A 44 -7.20 38.08 -22.49
CA ALA A 44 -6.92 36.82 -23.17
C ALA A 44 -5.40 36.58 -23.26
N ALA A 45 -4.63 37.61 -23.64
CA ALA A 45 -3.16 37.53 -23.69
C ALA A 45 -2.56 37.26 -22.31
N LEU A 46 -3.05 37.93 -21.26
CA LEU A 46 -2.60 37.73 -19.88
C LEU A 46 -2.94 36.31 -19.38
N THR A 47 -4.13 35.80 -19.69
CA THR A 47 -4.54 34.43 -19.36
C THR A 47 -3.66 33.38 -20.06
N GLN A 48 -3.31 33.60 -21.33
CA GLN A 48 -2.41 32.72 -22.06
C GLN A 48 -1.00 32.71 -21.45
N LYS A 49 -0.44 33.88 -21.14
CA LYS A 49 0.85 33.99 -20.44
C LYS A 49 0.82 33.26 -19.10
N ALA A 50 -0.23 33.47 -18.31
CA ALA A 50 -0.43 32.82 -17.02
C ALA A 50 -0.50 31.29 -17.14
N GLN A 51 -1.24 30.77 -18.12
CA GLN A 51 -1.38 29.33 -18.34
C GLN A 51 -0.05 28.70 -18.77
N LEU A 52 0.73 29.37 -19.63
CA LEU A 52 2.05 28.89 -20.06
C LEU A 52 3.03 28.84 -18.88
N ALA A 53 3.09 29.91 -18.08
CA ALA A 53 3.93 29.97 -16.89
C ALA A 53 3.52 28.92 -15.86
N MET A 54 2.22 28.78 -15.57
CA MET A 54 1.70 27.77 -14.65
C MET A 54 1.98 26.35 -15.14
N SER A 55 1.83 26.08 -16.44
CA SER A 55 2.17 24.78 -17.02
C SER A 55 3.66 24.48 -16.89
N ARG A 56 4.53 25.48 -17.07
CA ARG A 56 5.97 25.30 -16.92
C ARG A 56 6.35 25.00 -15.47
N ILE A 57 5.84 25.79 -14.52
CA ILE A 57 6.06 25.56 -13.07
C ILE A 57 5.54 24.19 -12.66
N THR A 58 4.35 23.82 -13.14
CA THR A 58 3.73 22.51 -12.84
C THR A 58 4.63 21.37 -13.31
N ASN A 59 5.19 21.43 -14.52
CA ASN A 59 6.06 20.37 -15.03
C ASN A 59 7.34 20.22 -14.18
N GLU A 60 7.97 21.32 -13.78
CA GLU A 60 9.18 21.28 -12.96
C GLU A 60 8.89 20.71 -11.54
N ILE A 61 7.72 21.00 -10.96
CA ILE A 61 7.30 20.44 -9.66
C ILE A 61 6.89 18.97 -9.79
N VAL A 62 6.20 18.57 -10.86
CA VAL A 62 5.82 17.17 -11.07
C VAL A 62 7.05 16.27 -11.18
N GLU A 63 8.08 16.73 -11.88
CA GLU A 63 9.32 15.98 -12.11
C GLU A 63 10.32 16.08 -10.95
N MET A 64 10.01 16.85 -9.90
CA MET A 64 10.94 17.07 -8.80
C MET A 64 11.24 15.77 -8.04
N THR A 65 12.51 15.57 -7.74
CA THR A 65 13.01 14.49 -6.88
C THR A 65 13.31 15.00 -5.48
N GLY A 66 13.55 16.31 -5.33
CA GLY A 66 14.04 16.94 -4.10
C GLY A 66 14.11 18.46 -4.20
N ILE A 67 14.79 19.07 -3.23
CA ILE A 67 15.19 20.47 -3.25
C ILE A 67 16.72 20.59 -3.14
N THR A 68 17.29 21.67 -3.66
CA THR A 68 18.75 21.94 -3.58
C THR A 68 19.13 22.90 -2.46
N ALA A 69 18.21 23.75 -2.03
CA ALA A 69 18.35 24.67 -0.90
C ALA A 69 17.01 24.82 -0.16
N ASN A 70 16.97 25.50 0.99
CA ASN A 70 15.70 25.71 1.70
C ASN A 70 14.72 26.50 0.81
N ALA A 71 13.50 25.98 0.65
CA ALA A 71 12.43 26.62 -0.10
C ALA A 71 11.56 27.46 0.83
N ASP A 72 10.99 28.55 0.32
CA ASP A 72 10.09 29.44 1.05
C ASP A 72 8.82 29.74 0.23
N SER A 73 8.03 30.72 0.67
CA SER A 73 6.77 31.09 0.02
C SER A 73 6.94 31.79 -1.33
N ALA A 74 8.15 32.23 -1.70
CA ALA A 74 8.41 32.99 -2.92
C ALA A 74 9.46 32.33 -3.83
N THR A 75 10.22 31.37 -3.33
CA THR A 75 11.33 30.70 -4.02
C THR A 75 11.30 29.19 -3.78
N LEU A 76 11.49 28.43 -4.85
CA LEU A 76 11.50 26.98 -4.89
C LEU A 76 12.73 26.48 -5.66
N PRO A 77 13.81 26.14 -4.95
CA PRO A 77 14.99 25.49 -5.51
C PRO A 77 14.72 23.98 -5.70
N ILE A 78 14.39 23.60 -6.93
CA ILE A 78 14.00 22.25 -7.34
C ILE A 78 15.23 21.43 -7.75
N ARG A 79 15.29 20.21 -7.22
CA ARG A 79 16.12 19.14 -7.76
C ARG A 79 15.28 18.30 -8.72
N ASN A 80 15.76 18.10 -9.94
CA ASN A 80 15.11 17.29 -10.97
C ASN A 80 16.15 16.31 -11.57
N ALA A 81 15.68 15.14 -11.99
CA ALA A 81 16.45 14.08 -12.63
C ALA A 81 17.37 14.59 -13.76
N ILE A 82 16.90 15.54 -14.58
CA ILE A 82 17.64 16.07 -15.73
C ILE A 82 18.56 17.22 -15.30
N ARG A 83 17.99 18.29 -14.73
CA ARG A 83 18.71 19.50 -14.32
C ARG A 83 18.08 20.13 -13.07
N ASN A 84 18.89 20.71 -12.22
CA ASN A 84 18.41 21.47 -11.07
C ASN A 84 18.02 22.89 -11.50
N VAL A 85 16.92 23.41 -10.97
CA VAL A 85 16.38 24.74 -11.31
C VAL A 85 15.81 25.43 -10.08
N THR A 86 15.87 26.75 -10.02
CA THR A 86 15.22 27.56 -9.00
C THR A 86 14.13 28.40 -9.64
N ILE A 87 12.91 28.31 -9.11
CA ILE A 87 11.76 29.12 -9.53
C ILE A 87 11.46 30.12 -8.43
N GLY A 88 11.21 31.39 -8.76
CA GLY A 88 10.79 32.34 -7.74
C GLY A 88 10.41 33.71 -8.27
N LEU A 89 9.95 34.57 -7.37
CA LEU A 89 9.64 35.96 -7.65
C LEU A 89 10.90 36.85 -7.51
N ASP A 90 11.23 37.59 -8.55
CA ASP A 90 12.31 38.58 -8.56
C ASP A 90 11.86 39.84 -9.32
N ALA A 91 12.00 41.02 -8.69
CA ALA A 91 11.68 42.32 -9.29
C ALA A 91 10.31 42.40 -10.02
N GLY A 92 9.26 41.77 -9.46
CA GLY A 92 7.91 41.78 -10.05
C GLY A 92 7.70 40.83 -11.23
N ALA A 93 8.62 39.88 -11.45
CA ALA A 93 8.51 38.82 -12.44
C ALA A 93 8.78 37.46 -11.80
N ILE A 94 8.04 36.43 -12.22
CA ILE A 94 8.37 35.04 -11.86
C ILE A 94 9.43 34.56 -12.84
N LYS A 95 10.58 34.11 -12.32
CA LYS A 95 11.74 33.68 -13.09
C LYS A 95 12.10 32.22 -12.81
N ILE A 96 12.81 31.61 -13.75
CA ILE A 96 13.45 30.29 -13.61
C ILE A 96 14.96 30.43 -13.86
N ALA A 97 15.78 29.94 -12.94
CA ALA A 97 17.24 30.00 -13.03
C ALA A 97 17.85 28.59 -12.91
N PRO A 98 18.92 28.27 -13.66
CA PRO A 98 19.70 27.05 -13.42
C PRO A 98 20.37 27.04 -12.04
N ASP A 99 20.77 25.87 -11.57
CA ASP A 99 21.49 25.70 -10.30
C ASP A 99 22.76 26.58 -10.21
N GLY A 100 22.96 27.22 -9.07
CA GLY A 100 24.08 28.14 -8.84
C GLY A 100 23.97 29.51 -9.53
N VAL A 101 22.91 29.77 -10.30
CA VAL A 101 22.64 31.09 -10.92
C VAL A 101 21.66 31.89 -10.06
N ALA A 102 21.98 33.15 -9.79
CA ALA A 102 21.07 34.03 -9.06
C ALA A 102 19.75 34.23 -9.82
N LEU A 103 18.62 34.23 -9.10
CA LEU A 103 17.28 34.38 -9.66
C LEU A 103 17.14 35.64 -10.54
N GLY A 104 17.85 36.71 -10.20
CA GLY A 104 17.90 37.96 -10.97
C GLY A 104 18.32 37.81 -12.43
N SER A 105 19.21 36.85 -12.70
CA SER A 105 19.74 36.54 -14.04
C SER A 105 19.00 35.38 -14.74
N GLY A 106 17.90 34.89 -14.14
CA GLY A 106 17.09 33.80 -14.68
C GLY A 106 16.15 34.25 -15.80
N ASP A 107 15.61 33.27 -16.52
CA ASP A 107 14.64 33.48 -17.61
C ASP A 107 13.28 33.88 -17.03
N ILE A 108 12.63 34.88 -17.66
CA ILE A 108 11.32 35.36 -17.25
C ILE A 108 10.23 34.38 -17.73
N LEU A 109 9.46 33.82 -16.79
CA LEU A 109 8.28 33.01 -17.08
C LEU A 109 7.03 33.88 -17.27
N VAL A 110 6.84 34.86 -16.38
CA VAL A 110 5.76 35.84 -16.48
C VAL A 110 6.14 37.15 -15.77
N ASP A 111 5.75 38.27 -16.38
CA ASP A 111 5.99 39.63 -15.94
C ASP A 111 4.76 40.28 -15.30
N ASN A 112 4.93 41.44 -14.64
CA ASN A 112 3.86 42.21 -13.98
C ASN A 112 3.09 41.42 -12.90
N VAL A 113 3.84 40.71 -12.06
CA VAL A 113 3.34 39.89 -10.97
C VAL A 113 3.16 40.74 -9.72
N ASN A 114 1.93 40.82 -9.21
CA ASN A 114 1.59 41.51 -7.96
C ASN A 114 1.93 40.67 -6.73
N ALA A 115 1.65 39.37 -6.79
CA ALA A 115 1.92 38.43 -5.71
C ALA A 115 2.21 37.04 -6.28
N PHE A 116 3.15 36.34 -5.66
CA PHE A 116 3.45 34.95 -5.91
C PHE A 116 3.60 34.25 -4.56
N THR A 117 2.92 33.11 -4.38
CA THR A 117 2.92 32.38 -3.12
C THR A 117 2.96 30.89 -3.39
N LEU A 118 3.88 30.22 -2.70
CA LEU A 118 4.04 28.78 -2.65
C LEU A 118 3.64 28.28 -1.26
N THR A 119 2.89 27.19 -1.22
CA THR A 119 2.47 26.54 0.03
C THR A 119 2.73 25.05 -0.09
N TYR A 120 3.35 24.47 0.93
CA TYR A 120 3.79 23.08 0.94
C TYR A 120 2.92 22.25 1.88
N TYR A 121 2.58 21.04 1.49
CA TYR A 121 1.82 20.12 2.34
C TYR A 121 2.68 18.90 2.69
N SER A 122 2.93 18.69 3.99
CA SER A 122 3.57 17.48 4.51
C SER A 122 2.58 16.55 5.19
N GLY A 123 2.79 15.22 5.19
CA GLY A 123 1.94 14.33 5.99
C GLY A 123 1.99 12.84 5.65
N ALA A 124 1.39 12.02 6.52
CA ALA A 124 1.12 10.60 6.30
C ALA A 124 -0.32 10.40 5.77
N PRO A 125 -0.70 9.23 5.23
CA PRO A 125 -2.09 8.98 4.83
C PRO A 125 -3.05 9.28 5.99
N GLY A 126 -3.97 10.24 5.80
CA GLY A 126 -4.96 10.65 6.82
C GLY A 126 -4.62 11.85 7.71
N SER A 127 -3.43 12.44 7.62
CA SER A 127 -3.06 13.66 8.37
C SER A 127 -2.05 14.50 7.58
N TRP A 128 -2.38 15.78 7.30
CA TRP A 128 -1.51 16.72 6.60
C TRP A 128 -1.29 18.02 7.39
N VAL A 129 -0.12 18.61 7.19
CA VAL A 129 0.33 19.88 7.76
C VAL A 129 0.64 20.84 6.61
N GLN A 130 0.10 22.05 6.70
CA GLN A 130 0.40 23.14 5.77
C GLN A 130 1.64 23.90 6.25
N ASN A 131 2.62 24.08 5.37
CA ASN A 131 3.87 24.78 5.64
C ASN A 131 4.08 25.90 4.62
N THR A 132 4.74 26.97 5.05
CA THR A 132 5.16 28.10 4.19
C THR A 132 6.59 27.99 3.68
N SER A 133 7.31 26.95 4.12
CA SER A 133 8.70 26.68 3.74
C SER A 133 8.97 25.17 3.75
N TRP A 134 10.01 24.75 3.03
CA TRP A 134 10.50 23.37 3.04
C TRP A 134 12.01 23.36 3.27
N SER A 135 12.48 22.69 4.32
CA SER A 135 13.91 22.63 4.66
C SER A 135 14.60 21.45 3.97
N THR A 136 15.88 21.62 3.59
CA THR A 136 16.72 20.53 3.08
C THR A 136 16.93 19.39 4.09
N GLY A 137 16.76 19.65 5.39
CA GLY A 137 16.79 18.62 6.43
C GLY A 137 15.49 17.83 6.56
N SER A 138 14.41 18.24 5.90
CA SER A 138 13.12 17.54 5.92
C SER A 138 13.08 16.45 4.83
N ASP A 139 12.59 15.26 5.18
CA ASP A 139 12.45 14.16 4.22
C ASP A 139 11.44 14.52 3.12
N ILE A 140 11.92 14.65 1.89
CA ILE A 140 11.11 15.02 0.72
C ILE A 140 9.96 14.04 0.45
N ARG A 141 10.04 12.79 0.92
CA ARG A 141 8.96 11.80 0.78
C ARG A 141 7.68 12.23 1.49
N ASN A 142 7.81 13.10 2.49
CA ASN A 142 6.66 13.65 3.21
C ASN A 142 5.95 14.74 2.43
N LEU A 143 6.52 15.30 1.35
CA LEU A 143 5.89 16.33 0.53
C LEU A 143 4.79 15.70 -0.33
N ILE A 144 3.54 16.02 -0.03
CA ILE A 144 2.35 15.49 -0.72
C ILE A 144 1.92 16.41 -1.86
N ALA A 145 1.99 17.73 -1.66
CA ALA A 145 1.54 18.71 -2.64
C ALA A 145 2.22 20.06 -2.44
N VAL A 146 2.29 20.84 -3.53
CA VAL A 146 2.69 22.24 -3.57
C VAL A 146 1.56 23.04 -4.22
N ASP A 147 1.00 24.00 -3.50
CA ASP A 147 0.08 24.99 -4.07
C ASP A 147 0.87 26.16 -4.62
N VAL A 148 0.60 26.49 -5.88
CA VAL A 148 1.19 27.61 -6.61
C VAL A 148 0.09 28.64 -6.82
N SER A 149 0.27 29.85 -6.28
CA SER A 149 -0.66 30.97 -6.43
C SER A 149 0.08 32.18 -7.00
N MET A 150 -0.45 32.77 -8.07
CA MET A 150 0.08 34.02 -8.64
C MET A 150 -1.02 35.01 -8.98
N GLN A 151 -0.73 36.30 -8.81
CA GLN A 151 -1.63 37.40 -9.14
C GLN A 151 -0.99 38.31 -10.18
N LEU A 152 -1.70 38.52 -11.30
CA LEU A 152 -1.26 39.38 -12.40
C LEU A 152 -2.12 40.63 -12.50
N LEU A 153 -1.51 41.78 -12.80
CA LEU A 153 -2.20 43.05 -12.93
C LEU A 153 -3.00 43.13 -14.25
N ARG A 154 -4.27 43.55 -14.16
CA ARG A 154 -5.14 43.75 -15.35
C ARG A 154 -4.98 45.18 -15.91
N SER A 155 -5.08 45.33 -17.24
CA SER A 155 -4.98 46.63 -17.92
C SER A 155 -6.06 47.65 -17.52
N GLY A 156 -7.25 47.18 -17.09
CA GLY A 156 -8.35 48.02 -16.59
C GLY A 156 -8.36 48.25 -15.07
N GLY A 157 -7.30 47.85 -14.35
CA GLY A 157 -7.25 47.85 -12.89
C GLY A 157 -7.75 46.54 -12.27
N GLY A 158 -7.24 46.22 -11.08
CA GLY A 158 -7.49 44.95 -10.38
C GLY A 158 -6.53 43.82 -10.78
N TYR A 159 -6.74 42.64 -10.21
CA TYR A 159 -5.84 41.49 -10.34
C TYR A 159 -6.57 40.23 -10.80
N LEU A 160 -5.90 39.42 -11.61
CA LEU A 160 -6.32 38.06 -11.94
C LEU A 160 -5.47 37.06 -11.15
N THR A 161 -6.13 36.21 -10.37
CA THR A 161 -5.48 35.19 -9.54
C THR A 161 -5.51 33.85 -10.27
N PHE A 162 -4.34 33.22 -10.41
CA PHE A 162 -4.16 31.89 -10.97
C PHE A 162 -3.60 30.98 -9.90
N GLN A 163 -4.25 29.85 -9.69
CA GLN A 163 -3.93 28.92 -8.63
C GLN A 163 -3.93 27.49 -9.17
N ASN A 164 -2.97 26.69 -8.73
CA ASN A 164 -2.90 25.26 -9.06
C ASN A 164 -2.29 24.49 -7.89
N ARG A 165 -2.80 23.28 -7.65
CA ARG A 165 -2.18 22.31 -6.73
C ARG A 165 -1.41 21.29 -7.54
N VAL A 166 -0.13 21.14 -7.24
CA VAL A 166 0.76 20.21 -7.95
C VAL A 166 1.27 19.15 -6.99
N THR A 167 1.10 17.89 -7.35
CA THR A 167 1.66 16.75 -6.59
C THR A 167 2.94 16.28 -7.25
N PRO A 168 4.09 16.30 -6.54
CA PRO A 168 5.33 15.72 -7.02
C PRO A 168 5.16 14.23 -7.34
N ARG A 169 5.78 13.78 -8.43
CA ARG A 169 5.73 12.37 -8.87
C ARG A 169 7.00 11.59 -8.50
N ASN A 170 8.15 12.25 -8.56
CA ASN A 170 9.46 11.60 -8.44
C ASN A 170 10.09 11.72 -7.04
N ASN A 171 9.39 12.31 -6.06
CA ASN A 171 9.90 12.49 -4.70
C ASN A 171 9.77 11.24 -3.80
N LYS A 172 9.47 10.08 -4.39
CA LYS A 172 9.30 8.79 -3.71
C LYS A 172 8.23 8.80 -2.62
N ASN A 173 7.24 9.69 -2.68
CA ASN A 173 6.09 9.60 -1.78
C ASN A 173 5.32 8.29 -2.05
N GLN A 174 4.78 7.67 -1.01
CA GLN A 174 4.03 6.41 -1.12
C GLN A 174 2.54 6.62 -1.44
N GLY A 175 2.16 7.78 -1.98
CA GLY A 175 0.76 8.13 -2.24
C GLY A 175 -0.02 8.39 -0.96
N GLY A 176 0.15 9.58 -0.37
CA GLY A 176 -0.72 10.08 0.69
C GLY A 176 -2.11 10.45 0.17
N THR A 177 -3.11 10.53 1.05
CA THR A 177 -4.39 11.15 0.70
C THR A 177 -4.15 12.60 0.34
N LEU A 178 -4.60 13.03 -0.84
CA LEU A 178 -4.55 14.45 -1.23
C LEU A 178 -5.17 15.29 -0.10
N PRO A 179 -4.63 16.48 0.21
CA PRO A 179 -5.18 17.31 1.27
C PRO A 179 -6.68 17.53 1.02
N THR A 180 -7.56 17.27 2.00
CA THR A 180 -9.01 17.57 1.81
C THR A 180 -9.29 19.07 1.78
N ALA A 181 -8.29 19.90 2.08
CA ALA A 181 -8.35 21.32 1.75
C ALA A 181 -8.69 21.44 0.24
N PRO A 182 -9.81 22.06 -0.13
CA PRO A 182 -10.17 22.20 -1.54
C PRO A 182 -8.98 22.83 -2.29
N PRO A 183 -8.64 22.34 -3.49
CA PRO A 183 -7.58 22.96 -4.29
C PRO A 183 -7.91 24.46 -4.38
N PRO A 184 -6.89 25.32 -4.31
CA PRO A 184 -7.10 26.76 -4.30
C PRO A 184 -7.91 27.15 -5.53
N SER A 185 -9.18 27.49 -5.29
CA SER A 185 -10.10 27.91 -6.34
C SER A 185 -9.86 29.39 -6.55
N ALA A 186 -9.51 29.77 -7.78
CA ALA A 186 -9.53 31.17 -8.17
C ALA A 186 -10.90 31.71 -7.73
N GLY A 187 -10.89 32.73 -6.86
CA GLY A 187 -12.10 33.24 -6.22
C GLY A 187 -13.18 33.39 -7.28
N THR A 188 -14.25 32.61 -7.15
CA THR A 188 -15.40 32.75 -8.04
C THR A 188 -15.99 34.11 -7.73
N TYR A 189 -15.55 35.13 -8.46
CA TYR A 189 -16.19 36.43 -8.40
C TYR A 189 -17.68 36.19 -8.65
N PRO A 190 -18.61 36.68 -7.82
CA PRO A 190 -20.04 36.46 -8.01
C PRO A 190 -20.42 36.99 -9.39
N GLY A 191 -20.50 36.08 -10.37
CA GLY A 191 -20.74 36.39 -11.77
C GLY A 191 -22.23 36.48 -12.05
N CYS A 192 -22.59 36.96 -13.23
CA CYS A 192 -23.96 36.86 -13.74
C CYS A 192 -24.16 35.45 -14.32
N PHE A 193 -24.55 34.47 -13.50
CA PHE A 193 -24.70 33.05 -13.88
C PHE A 193 -25.51 32.83 -15.16
N VAL A 194 -26.68 33.47 -15.27
CA VAL A 194 -27.59 33.32 -16.42
C VAL A 194 -26.97 33.90 -17.69
N ALA A 195 -26.32 35.06 -17.59
CA ALA A 195 -25.67 35.69 -18.74
C ALA A 195 -24.42 34.90 -19.16
N THR A 196 -23.61 34.41 -18.21
CA THR A 196 -22.48 33.51 -18.49
C THR A 196 -22.93 32.21 -19.13
N ALA A 197 -24.05 31.62 -18.69
CA ALA A 197 -24.61 30.40 -19.30
C ALA A 197 -25.12 30.64 -20.73
N ALA A 198 -25.69 31.82 -21.01
CA ALA A 198 -26.16 32.18 -22.34
C ALA A 198 -25.02 32.56 -23.30
N TYR A 199 -24.04 33.35 -22.85
CA TYR A 199 -22.95 33.88 -23.68
C TYR A 199 -21.68 33.00 -23.68
N GLY A 200 -21.60 32.00 -22.81
CA GLY A 200 -20.56 30.96 -22.80
C GLY A 200 -19.29 31.32 -22.02
N ALA A 201 -19.08 32.59 -21.68
CA ALA A 201 -17.89 33.04 -20.95
C ALA A 201 -18.22 34.17 -19.96
N ALA A 202 -17.57 34.19 -18.79
CA ALA A 202 -17.85 35.16 -17.72
C ALA A 202 -17.27 36.55 -18.00
N ASP A 203 -16.32 36.62 -18.94
CA ASP A 203 -15.65 37.80 -19.48
C ASP A 203 -16.24 38.25 -20.83
N HIS A 204 -17.35 37.65 -21.27
CA HIS A 204 -18.02 38.10 -22.48
C HIS A 204 -18.47 39.57 -22.32
N PRO A 205 -18.32 40.45 -23.34
CA PRO A 205 -18.62 41.88 -23.22
C PRO A 205 -20.01 42.20 -22.67
N MET A 206 -21.03 41.45 -23.11
CA MET A 206 -22.42 41.59 -22.60
C MET A 206 -22.55 41.20 -21.13
N VAL A 207 -21.76 40.24 -20.65
CA VAL A 207 -21.74 39.83 -19.24
C VAL A 207 -21.05 40.90 -18.39
N MET A 208 -19.96 41.47 -18.88
CA MET A 208 -19.26 42.58 -18.20
C MET A 208 -20.14 43.83 -18.08
N LEU A 209 -20.85 44.20 -19.15
CA LEU A 209 -21.82 45.30 -19.16
C LEU A 209 -22.92 45.14 -18.09
N LEU A 210 -23.51 43.94 -17.99
CA LEU A 210 -24.54 43.65 -16.98
C LEU A 210 -23.98 43.66 -15.56
N ARG A 211 -22.71 43.28 -15.37
CA ARG A 211 -22.02 43.38 -14.08
C ARG A 211 -21.78 44.84 -13.68
N ASP A 212 -21.34 45.68 -14.59
CA ASP A 212 -21.16 47.11 -14.34
C ASP A 212 -22.49 47.81 -13.99
N PHE A 213 -23.59 47.42 -14.66
CA PHE A 213 -24.93 47.90 -14.29
C PHE A 213 -25.33 47.47 -12.87
N ARG A 214 -25.11 46.20 -12.52
CA ARG A 214 -25.35 45.71 -11.15
C ARG A 214 -24.57 46.53 -10.13
N ASP A 215 -23.27 46.71 -10.37
CA ASP A 215 -22.38 47.30 -9.39
C ASP A 215 -22.58 48.81 -9.24
N ARG A 216 -22.82 49.53 -10.35
CA ARG A 216 -22.93 50.99 -10.35
C ARG A 216 -24.36 51.51 -10.19
N CYS A 217 -25.38 50.75 -10.62
CA CYS A 217 -26.76 51.22 -10.63
C CYS A 217 -27.69 50.47 -9.66
N LEU A 218 -27.48 49.17 -9.41
CA LEU A 218 -28.35 48.38 -8.52
C LEU A 218 -27.85 48.36 -7.06
N LEU A 219 -26.58 48.07 -6.82
CA LEU A 219 -26.05 47.92 -5.46
C LEU A 219 -26.07 49.19 -4.57
N PRO A 220 -26.01 50.43 -5.11
CA PRO A 220 -26.03 51.63 -4.25
C PRO A 220 -27.31 51.79 -3.42
N TRP A 221 -28.47 51.32 -3.89
CA TRP A 221 -29.76 51.53 -3.22
C TRP A 221 -30.41 50.22 -2.73
N GLN A 222 -31.30 50.31 -1.75
CA GLN A 222 -31.79 49.16 -0.99
C GLN A 222 -32.58 48.13 -1.81
N GLY A 223 -33.45 48.58 -2.72
CA GLY A 223 -34.23 47.66 -3.56
C GLY A 223 -33.39 46.93 -4.61
N GLY A 224 -32.31 47.55 -5.11
CA GLY A 224 -31.36 46.86 -5.99
C GLY A 224 -30.57 45.78 -5.25
N ARG A 225 -30.21 45.99 -3.98
CA ARG A 225 -29.61 44.92 -3.14
C ARG A 225 -30.57 43.75 -2.91
N TRP A 226 -31.87 44.02 -2.73
CA TRP A 226 -32.88 42.97 -2.64
C TRP A 226 -33.01 42.17 -3.95
N LEU A 227 -33.08 42.84 -5.10
CA LEU A 227 -33.15 42.20 -6.41
C LEU A 227 -31.93 41.31 -6.68
N VAL A 228 -30.74 41.83 -6.37
CA VAL A 228 -29.48 41.08 -6.50
C VAL A 228 -29.48 39.85 -5.58
N LYS A 229 -29.98 39.97 -4.34
CA LYS A 229 -30.12 38.83 -3.43
C LYS A 229 -31.02 37.73 -4.00
N GLN A 230 -32.16 38.09 -4.60
CA GLN A 230 -33.04 37.11 -5.26
C GLN A 230 -32.37 36.46 -6.47
N TYR A 231 -31.64 37.24 -7.27
CA TYR A 231 -30.87 36.71 -8.40
C TYR A 231 -29.82 35.68 -7.96
N TYR A 232 -29.10 35.92 -6.86
CA TYR A 232 -28.13 34.95 -6.33
C TYR A 232 -28.78 33.71 -5.71
N ALA A 233 -30.00 33.83 -5.19
CA ALA A 233 -30.75 32.70 -4.63
C ALA A 233 -31.26 31.73 -5.71
N TYR A 234 -31.72 32.24 -6.85
CA TYR A 234 -32.39 31.42 -7.90
C TYR A 234 -31.60 31.31 -9.21
N GLY A 235 -30.61 32.18 -9.42
CA GLY A 235 -29.82 32.26 -10.65
C GLY A 235 -29.03 31.00 -11.02
N PRO A 236 -28.43 30.24 -10.07
CA PRO A 236 -27.70 29.01 -10.39
C PRO A 236 -28.59 27.94 -11.05
N ALA A 237 -29.80 27.69 -10.53
CA ALA A 237 -30.73 26.71 -11.10
C ALA A 237 -31.18 27.10 -12.51
N ALA A 238 -31.40 28.40 -12.76
CA ALA A 238 -31.71 28.91 -14.09
C ALA A 238 -30.53 28.75 -15.07
N ALA A 239 -29.30 28.93 -14.61
CA ALA A 239 -28.10 28.77 -15.44
C ALA A 239 -27.88 27.31 -15.87
N ASP A 240 -28.16 26.33 -15.02
CA ASP A 240 -28.04 24.90 -15.35
C ASP A 240 -29.08 24.42 -16.36
N LEU A 241 -30.27 25.05 -16.38
CA LEU A 241 -31.29 24.82 -17.41
C LEU A 241 -30.82 25.29 -18.80
N ILE A 242 -30.00 26.35 -18.86
CA ILE A 242 -29.55 27.00 -20.10
C ILE A 242 -28.26 26.38 -20.64
N ARG A 243 -27.32 26.00 -19.76
CA ARG A 243 -25.99 25.53 -20.13
C ARG A 243 -26.07 24.29 -21.03
N ASN A 244 -25.24 24.26 -22.08
CA ASN A 244 -25.17 23.18 -23.08
C ASN A 244 -26.45 22.94 -23.92
N ARG A 245 -27.43 23.85 -23.91
CA ARG A 245 -28.63 23.78 -24.74
C ARG A 245 -28.68 24.95 -25.75
N PRO A 246 -28.27 24.75 -27.02
CA PRO A 246 -28.21 25.82 -28.02
C PRO A 246 -29.49 26.66 -28.18
N PRO A 247 -30.72 26.06 -28.20
CA PRO A 247 -31.95 26.83 -28.32
C PRO A 247 -32.23 27.73 -27.09
N ALA A 248 -31.93 27.22 -25.89
CA ALA A 248 -32.14 27.96 -24.65
C ALA A 248 -31.14 29.12 -24.52
N MET A 249 -29.87 28.90 -24.88
CA MET A 249 -28.87 29.96 -24.93
C MET A 249 -29.28 31.07 -25.89
N TRP A 250 -29.78 30.72 -27.07
CA TRP A 250 -30.24 31.69 -28.07
C TRP A 250 -31.45 32.49 -27.59
N ALA A 251 -32.47 31.82 -27.03
CA ALA A 251 -33.66 32.49 -26.48
C ALA A 251 -33.30 33.50 -25.38
N VAL A 252 -32.37 33.13 -24.47
CA VAL A 252 -31.92 34.02 -23.40
C VAL A 252 -31.10 35.19 -23.94
N ARG A 253 -30.29 35.00 -24.99
CA ARG A 253 -29.59 36.11 -25.67
C ARG A 253 -30.57 37.12 -26.28
N CYS A 254 -31.64 36.65 -26.91
CA CYS A 254 -32.68 37.52 -27.46
C CYS A 254 -33.41 38.30 -26.35
N LEU A 255 -33.66 37.66 -25.20
CA LEU A 255 -34.32 38.30 -24.06
C LEU A 255 -33.40 39.32 -23.36
N LEU A 256 -32.11 39.03 -23.26
CA LEU A 256 -31.13 39.92 -22.63
C LEU A 256 -30.66 41.07 -23.54
N ALA A 257 -30.77 40.95 -24.87
CA ALA A 257 -30.34 41.98 -25.82
C ALA A 257 -30.96 43.37 -25.60
N PRO A 258 -32.31 43.53 -25.47
CA PRO A 258 -32.89 44.86 -25.23
C PRO A 258 -32.52 45.40 -23.83
N LEU A 259 -32.40 44.51 -22.84
CA LEU A 259 -31.94 44.88 -21.50
C LEU A 259 -30.50 45.38 -21.53
N ALA A 260 -29.60 44.68 -22.24
CA ALA A 260 -28.21 45.05 -22.39
C ALA A 260 -28.06 46.41 -23.11
N ALA A 261 -28.86 46.66 -24.15
CA ALA A 261 -28.87 47.97 -24.82
C ALA A 261 -29.31 49.09 -23.84
N LEU A 262 -30.35 48.86 -23.06
CA LEU A 262 -30.83 49.82 -22.06
C LEU A 262 -29.81 50.06 -20.94
N THR A 263 -29.17 49.00 -20.42
CA THR A 263 -28.13 49.14 -19.39
C THR A 263 -26.89 49.84 -19.93
N PHE A 264 -26.55 49.64 -21.20
CA PHE A 264 -25.47 50.38 -21.86
C PHE A 264 -25.70 51.89 -21.83
N PHE A 265 -26.91 52.34 -22.21
CA PHE A 265 -27.25 53.77 -22.16
C PHE A 265 -27.28 54.31 -20.73
N LEU A 266 -27.81 53.55 -19.76
CA LEU A 266 -27.87 53.98 -18.36
C LEU A 266 -26.49 54.11 -17.71
N VAL A 267 -25.56 53.19 -18.00
CA VAL A 267 -24.26 53.13 -17.35
C VAL A 267 -23.26 54.09 -18.01
N TYR A 268 -23.27 54.18 -19.34
CA TYR A 268 -22.19 54.86 -20.08
C TYR A 268 -22.65 56.12 -20.86
N ALA A 269 -23.95 56.33 -21.07
CA ALA A 269 -24.45 57.49 -21.80
C ALA A 269 -25.79 58.05 -21.26
N PRO A 270 -25.87 58.43 -19.97
CA PRO A 270 -27.12 58.87 -19.34
C PRO A 270 -27.73 60.11 -20.01
N LEU A 271 -26.90 60.99 -20.58
CA LEU A 271 -27.34 62.16 -21.34
C LEU A 271 -27.97 61.80 -22.70
N ALA A 272 -27.61 60.66 -23.29
CA ALA A 272 -28.20 60.21 -24.56
C ALA A 272 -29.69 59.85 -24.38
N ILE A 273 -30.09 59.38 -23.20
CA ILE A 273 -31.50 59.12 -22.87
C ILE A 273 -32.31 60.41 -22.92
N LEU A 274 -31.78 61.51 -22.37
CA LEU A 274 -32.43 62.82 -22.45
C LEU A 274 -32.56 63.31 -23.90
N LEU A 275 -31.54 63.10 -24.73
CA LEU A 275 -31.59 63.46 -26.16
C LEU A 275 -32.58 62.59 -26.95
N ILE A 276 -32.68 61.30 -26.64
CA ILE A 276 -33.69 60.40 -27.23
C ILE A 276 -35.09 60.83 -26.80
N LEU A 277 -35.32 61.10 -25.52
CA LEU A 277 -36.61 61.58 -25.02
C LEU A 277 -36.99 62.95 -25.62
N LEU A 278 -36.03 63.86 -25.77
CA LEU A 278 -36.24 65.16 -26.41
C LEU A 278 -36.56 65.02 -27.91
N SER A 279 -35.87 64.14 -28.63
CA SER A 279 -36.16 63.89 -30.05
C SER A 279 -37.52 63.22 -30.27
N VAL A 280 -37.92 62.29 -29.40
CA VAL A 280 -39.26 61.69 -29.41
C VAL A 280 -40.32 62.74 -29.06
N ALA A 281 -40.09 63.58 -28.06
CA ALA A 281 -41.01 64.68 -27.72
C ALA A 281 -41.15 65.68 -28.87
N MET A 282 -40.04 66.05 -29.51
CA MET A 282 -40.02 66.94 -30.67
C MET A 282 -40.74 66.32 -31.88
N PHE A 283 -40.61 65.00 -32.10
CA PHE A 283 -41.32 64.25 -33.13
C PHE A 283 -42.83 64.15 -32.87
N ILE A 284 -43.23 63.97 -31.60
CA ILE A 284 -44.65 63.98 -31.20
C ILE A 284 -45.26 65.37 -31.38
N VAL A 285 -44.53 66.44 -31.05
CA VAL A 285 -44.96 67.82 -31.28
C VAL A 285 -45.06 68.11 -32.79
N ALA A 286 -44.13 67.61 -33.60
CA ALA A 286 -44.21 67.69 -35.05
C ALA A 286 -45.47 66.97 -35.60
N LEU A 287 -45.76 65.76 -35.13
CA LEU A 287 -46.98 65.01 -35.52
C LEU A 287 -48.27 65.73 -35.09
N LEU A 288 -48.32 66.30 -33.89
CA LEU A 288 -49.48 67.05 -33.40
C LEU A 288 -49.68 68.39 -34.13
N SER A 289 -48.60 69.03 -34.58
CA SER A 289 -48.68 70.27 -35.39
C SER A 289 -49.15 70.05 -36.83
N VAL A 290 -48.96 68.84 -37.38
CA VAL A 290 -49.45 68.46 -38.72
C VAL A 290 -50.96 68.16 -38.70
N GLY A 291 -51.53 67.76 -37.54
CA GLY A 291 -52.95 67.44 -37.39
C GLY A 291 -53.93 68.63 -37.37
N ARG A 292 -53.48 69.88 -37.62
CA ARG A 292 -54.32 71.10 -37.55
C ARG A 292 -54.52 71.84 -38.90
N ARG A 293 -54.27 71.20 -40.04
CA ARG A 293 -54.64 71.77 -41.36
C ARG A 293 -55.61 70.85 -42.10
N GLU A 294 -56.76 71.42 -42.44
CA GLU A 294 -57.96 70.76 -42.93
C GLU A 294 -57.84 70.16 -44.35
N SER A 295 -58.56 69.04 -44.52
CA SER A 295 -59.13 68.41 -45.72
C SER A 295 -58.52 68.68 -47.12
N MET A 296 -57.99 67.63 -47.76
CA MET A 296 -58.23 67.37 -49.19
C MET A 296 -58.30 65.86 -49.47
N THR A 297 -59.32 65.47 -50.23
CA THR A 297 -59.69 64.11 -50.63
C THR A 297 -58.93 63.63 -51.88
N LEU A 298 -58.57 62.35 -51.84
CA LEU A 298 -58.45 61.32 -52.89
C LEU A 298 -57.58 61.53 -54.16
N THR A 299 -56.86 60.43 -54.45
CA THR A 299 -56.45 59.88 -55.75
C THR A 299 -55.02 60.14 -56.26
N GLY A 300 -54.18 59.11 -56.10
CA GLY A 300 -53.21 58.62 -57.09
C GLY A 300 -52.08 59.54 -57.55
N VAL A 301 -50.93 59.48 -56.88
CA VAL A 301 -49.62 59.79 -57.50
C VAL A 301 -48.58 58.77 -57.02
N ARG A 302 -47.90 58.18 -58.01
CA ARG A 302 -46.78 57.23 -57.88
C ARG A 302 -45.63 57.85 -57.06
N LEU A 303 -45.23 57.17 -55.99
CA LEU A 303 -44.01 57.48 -55.26
C LEU A 303 -42.81 56.94 -56.03
N ASN A 304 -42.06 57.85 -56.66
CA ASN A 304 -40.69 57.60 -57.05
C ASN A 304 -39.78 58.28 -56.00
N GLN A 305 -39.26 57.48 -55.07
CA GLN A 305 -38.11 57.83 -54.23
C GLN A 305 -37.17 56.61 -54.18
N GLY A 306 -36.60 56.27 -55.34
CA GLY A 306 -35.44 55.40 -55.45
C GLY A 306 -34.19 56.23 -55.16
N GLY A 307 -33.42 55.88 -54.13
CA GLY A 307 -32.11 56.49 -53.89
C GLY A 307 -31.53 56.21 -52.51
N SER A 308 -32.16 56.72 -51.45
CA SER A 308 -31.56 56.70 -50.11
C SER A 308 -31.74 55.38 -49.36
N VAL A 309 -32.90 54.73 -49.48
CA VAL A 309 -33.18 53.46 -48.78
C VAL A 309 -32.30 52.32 -49.31
N LEU A 310 -32.05 52.27 -50.63
CA LEU A 310 -31.23 51.24 -51.26
C LEU A 310 -29.76 51.35 -50.85
N ILE A 311 -29.22 52.57 -50.77
CA ILE A 311 -27.83 52.82 -50.35
C ILE A 311 -27.65 52.45 -48.88
N GLY A 312 -28.60 52.80 -47.99
CA GLY A 312 -28.55 52.39 -46.58
C GLY A 312 -28.60 50.87 -46.39
N LEU A 313 -29.39 50.16 -47.21
CA LEU A 313 -29.49 48.70 -47.18
C LEU A 313 -28.21 48.03 -47.71
N ILE A 314 -27.61 48.57 -48.76
CA ILE A 314 -26.34 48.06 -49.31
C ILE A 314 -25.19 48.30 -48.33
N VAL A 315 -25.08 49.50 -47.73
CA VAL A 315 -24.02 49.79 -46.75
C VAL A 315 -24.15 48.91 -45.51
N THR A 316 -25.37 48.66 -45.02
CA THR A 316 -25.58 47.76 -43.87
C THR A 316 -25.31 46.30 -44.23
N MET A 317 -25.73 45.82 -45.40
CA MET A 317 -25.41 44.47 -45.89
C MET A 317 -23.90 44.27 -46.10
N VAL A 318 -23.21 45.25 -46.70
CA VAL A 318 -21.77 45.20 -46.92
C VAL A 318 -21.03 45.24 -45.58
N SER A 319 -21.44 46.09 -44.64
CA SER A 319 -20.84 46.16 -43.30
C SER A 319 -21.03 44.85 -42.51
N MET A 320 -22.22 44.24 -42.56
CA MET A 320 -22.50 42.97 -41.88
C MET A 320 -21.80 41.78 -42.53
N SER A 321 -21.66 41.79 -43.86
CA SER A 321 -20.88 40.80 -44.59
C SER A 321 -19.38 40.90 -44.31
N LEU A 322 -18.84 42.12 -44.19
CA LEU A 322 -17.44 42.36 -43.83
C LEU A 322 -17.14 41.93 -42.38
N LEU A 323 -18.05 42.23 -41.44
CA LEU A 323 -17.97 41.78 -40.04
C LEU A 323 -18.11 40.26 -39.92
N GLY A 324 -19.03 39.65 -40.69
CA GLY A 324 -19.20 38.19 -40.74
C GLY A 324 -17.98 37.47 -41.32
N ALA A 325 -17.38 38.02 -42.39
CA ALA A 325 -16.17 37.47 -43.01
C ALA A 325 -14.93 37.64 -42.11
N ALA A 326 -14.84 38.74 -41.34
CA ALA A 326 -13.76 38.96 -40.38
C ALA A 326 -13.83 38.02 -39.16
N MET A 327 -15.02 37.51 -38.80
CA MET A 327 -15.19 36.55 -37.70
C MET A 327 -14.81 35.10 -38.08
N LEU A 328 -14.92 34.70 -39.34
CA LEU A 328 -14.66 33.33 -39.81
C LEU A 328 -13.22 32.81 -39.56
N PRO A 329 -12.14 33.57 -39.84
CA PRO A 329 -10.78 33.11 -39.56
C PRO A 329 -10.43 33.06 -38.06
N ILE A 330 -11.21 33.74 -37.19
CA ILE A 330 -11.03 33.70 -35.72
C ILE A 330 -11.49 32.36 -35.14
N PHE A 331 -12.46 31.68 -35.76
CA PHE A 331 -12.96 30.39 -35.27
C PHE A 331 -12.21 29.17 -35.79
N SER A 332 -11.62 29.21 -37.00
CA SER A 332 -11.00 28.03 -37.61
C SER A 332 -9.58 27.71 -37.08
N ALA A 333 -8.78 28.73 -36.77
CA ALA A 333 -7.40 28.53 -36.31
C ALA A 333 -7.30 27.95 -34.87
N SER A 334 -8.29 28.19 -34.01
CA SER A 334 -8.29 27.68 -32.62
C SER A 334 -8.59 26.18 -32.50
N TYR A 335 -9.33 25.57 -33.42
CA TYR A 335 -9.69 24.14 -33.31
C TYR A 335 -8.52 23.20 -33.64
N MET A 336 -7.66 23.54 -34.60
CA MET A 336 -6.58 22.63 -35.03
C MET A 336 -5.46 22.51 -33.99
N ASN A 337 -5.10 23.59 -33.29
CA ASN A 337 -4.10 23.53 -32.21
C ASN A 337 -4.58 22.73 -30.99
N GLN A 338 -5.89 22.71 -30.71
CA GLN A 338 -6.45 21.91 -29.62
C GLN A 338 -6.38 20.41 -29.91
N VAL A 339 -6.54 19.99 -31.17
CA VAL A 339 -6.47 18.58 -31.56
C VAL A 339 -5.08 18.00 -31.37
N TYR A 340 -4.01 18.69 -31.78
CA TYR A 340 -2.64 18.21 -31.57
C TYR A 340 -2.25 18.15 -30.09
N ALA A 341 -2.68 19.12 -29.28
CA ALA A 341 -2.48 19.12 -27.83
C ALA A 341 -3.27 18.01 -27.11
N ASP A 342 -4.46 17.66 -27.61
CA ASP A 342 -5.26 16.53 -27.11
C ASP A 342 -4.62 15.18 -27.47
N GLN A 343 -4.20 15.00 -28.73
CA GLN A 343 -3.49 13.78 -29.17
C GLN A 343 -2.20 13.55 -28.38
N GLY A 344 -1.43 14.61 -28.11
CA GLY A 344 -0.22 14.52 -27.28
C GLY A 344 -0.49 14.11 -25.83
N ARG A 345 -1.60 14.58 -25.22
CA ARG A 345 -2.02 14.17 -23.87
C ARG A 345 -2.50 12.72 -23.82
N LYS A 346 -3.25 12.28 -24.84
CA LYS A 346 -3.69 10.89 -24.96
C LYS A 346 -2.51 9.94 -25.09
N ALA A 347 -1.55 10.23 -25.98
CA ALA A 347 -0.32 9.45 -26.13
C ALA A 347 0.45 9.32 -24.79
N TYR A 348 0.52 10.40 -24.00
CA TYR A 348 1.13 10.38 -22.67
C TYR A 348 0.40 9.46 -21.68
N PHE A 349 -0.92 9.55 -21.56
CA PHE A 349 -1.68 8.69 -20.64
C PHE A 349 -1.68 7.22 -21.08
N LEU A 350 -1.61 6.95 -22.38
CA LEU A 350 -1.41 5.60 -22.91
C LEU A 350 -0.05 5.03 -22.50
N ALA A 351 1.02 5.83 -22.60
CA ALA A 351 2.34 5.44 -22.11
C ALA A 351 2.32 5.14 -20.59
N GLU A 352 1.69 5.99 -19.78
CA GLU A 352 1.56 5.75 -18.33
C GLU A 352 0.79 4.47 -18.01
N SER A 353 -0.25 4.17 -18.79
CA SER A 353 -1.04 2.93 -18.66
C SER A 353 -0.18 1.68 -18.86
N GLY A 354 0.80 1.73 -19.76
CA GLY A 354 1.71 0.60 -20.01
C GLY A 354 2.58 0.23 -18.81
N PHE A 355 3.09 1.20 -18.06
CA PHE A 355 3.80 0.93 -16.80
C PHE A 355 2.86 0.37 -15.73
N ARG A 356 1.68 0.97 -15.54
CA ARG A 356 0.70 0.49 -14.55
C ARG A 356 0.26 -0.95 -14.82
N TYR A 357 0.07 -1.29 -16.09
CA TYR A 357 -0.24 -2.65 -16.54
C TYR A 357 0.90 -3.63 -16.25
N ALA A 358 2.13 -3.28 -16.64
CA ALA A 358 3.30 -4.11 -16.36
C ALA A 358 3.53 -4.30 -14.85
N ALA A 359 3.36 -3.23 -14.08
CA ALA A 359 3.53 -3.25 -12.64
C ALA A 359 2.50 -4.19 -11.96
N SER A 360 1.23 -4.10 -12.36
CA SER A 360 0.18 -4.98 -11.85
C SER A 360 0.46 -6.45 -12.13
N LEU A 361 0.86 -6.81 -13.35
CA LEU A 361 1.15 -8.20 -13.70
C LEU A 361 2.36 -8.76 -12.94
N TYR A 362 3.39 -7.95 -12.74
CA TYR A 362 4.57 -8.36 -11.99
C TYR A 362 4.30 -8.51 -10.49
N LEU A 363 3.46 -7.63 -9.92
CA LEU A 363 3.03 -7.74 -8.52
C LEU A 363 2.14 -8.97 -8.28
N ASN A 364 1.29 -9.34 -9.25
CA ASN A 364 0.41 -10.50 -9.16
C ASN A 364 1.14 -11.85 -9.35
N ALA A 365 2.43 -11.85 -9.73
CA ALA A 365 3.19 -13.08 -9.92
C ALA A 365 3.76 -13.60 -8.58
N SER A 366 3.44 -14.84 -8.23
CA SER A 366 3.70 -15.42 -6.91
C SER A 366 5.17 -15.78 -6.63
N THR A 367 5.93 -16.22 -7.63
CA THR A 367 7.33 -16.65 -7.47
C THR A 367 8.31 -15.74 -8.22
N ALA A 368 9.58 -15.71 -7.80
CA ALA A 368 10.63 -14.95 -8.51
C ALA A 368 10.76 -15.37 -9.99
N THR A 369 10.62 -16.67 -10.26
CA THR A 369 10.64 -17.22 -11.62
C THR A 369 9.41 -16.79 -12.44
N ALA A 370 8.22 -16.79 -11.83
CA ALA A 370 7.01 -16.29 -12.48
C ALA A 370 7.11 -14.79 -12.80
N LYS A 371 7.68 -14.00 -11.88
CA LYS A 371 7.97 -12.57 -12.07
C LYS A 371 8.90 -12.33 -13.26
N GLU A 372 9.97 -13.09 -13.40
CA GLU A 372 10.89 -13.01 -14.56
C GLU A 372 10.22 -13.44 -15.88
N THR A 373 9.32 -14.42 -15.82
CA THR A 373 8.51 -14.85 -16.98
C THR A 373 7.57 -13.73 -17.44
N VAL A 374 6.92 -13.03 -16.51
CA VAL A 374 6.09 -11.85 -16.81
C VAL A 374 6.90 -10.76 -17.50
N LEU A 375 8.10 -10.45 -17.01
CA LEU A 375 8.97 -9.45 -17.65
C LEU A 375 9.34 -9.86 -19.07
N THR A 376 9.68 -11.13 -19.28
CA THR A 376 10.00 -11.65 -20.62
C THR A 376 8.81 -11.52 -21.58
N ASN A 377 7.60 -11.84 -21.11
CA ASN A 377 6.37 -11.74 -21.91
C ASN A 377 5.92 -10.32 -22.22
N LEU A 378 6.32 -9.35 -21.39
CA LEU A 378 6.01 -7.93 -21.58
C LEU A 378 7.03 -7.21 -22.47
N ASN A 379 8.20 -7.79 -22.67
CA ASN A 379 9.25 -7.18 -23.46
C ASN A 379 8.85 -7.09 -24.95
N ASN A 380 8.92 -5.90 -25.52
CA ASN A 380 8.46 -5.57 -26.89
C ASN A 380 6.97 -5.88 -27.15
N LYS A 381 6.14 -5.94 -26.10
CA LYS A 381 4.71 -6.22 -26.24
C LYS A 381 3.94 -4.94 -26.57
N THR A 382 3.17 -4.97 -27.65
CA THR A 382 2.21 -3.90 -28.00
C THR A 382 0.80 -4.30 -27.60
N CYS A 383 0.15 -3.47 -26.80
CA CYS A 383 -1.23 -3.65 -26.36
C CYS A 383 -2.12 -2.62 -27.06
N ASN A 384 -3.11 -3.10 -27.81
CA ASN A 384 -4.05 -2.25 -28.53
C ASN A 384 -5.35 -2.12 -27.72
N LEU A 385 -5.84 -0.90 -27.56
CA LEU A 385 -7.15 -0.65 -26.96
C LEU A 385 -8.26 -0.86 -27.99
N SER A 386 -9.40 -1.39 -27.53
CA SER A 386 -10.58 -1.58 -28.38
C SER A 386 -11.15 -0.24 -28.86
N GLY A 387 -11.88 -0.27 -29.98
CA GLY A 387 -12.58 0.91 -30.51
C GLY A 387 -11.69 2.04 -31.04
N GLY A 388 -10.43 1.76 -31.39
CA GLY A 388 -9.51 2.77 -31.91
C GLY A 388 -8.93 3.70 -30.83
N GLY A 389 -8.91 3.26 -29.56
CA GLY A 389 -8.42 4.05 -28.41
C GLY A 389 -6.90 4.28 -28.35
N GLY A 390 -6.14 3.86 -29.37
CA GLY A 390 -4.68 3.91 -29.41
C GLY A 390 -4.01 2.62 -28.91
N SER A 391 -2.70 2.67 -28.74
CA SER A 391 -1.91 1.54 -28.26
C SER A 391 -0.77 1.99 -27.35
N PHE A 392 -0.22 1.06 -26.59
CA PHE A 392 1.04 1.25 -25.90
C PHE A 392 1.96 0.06 -26.08
N THR A 393 3.26 0.32 -26.17
CA THR A 393 4.31 -0.71 -26.33
C THR A 393 5.27 -0.64 -25.15
N THR A 394 5.51 -1.77 -24.48
CA THR A 394 6.45 -1.86 -23.35
C THR A 394 7.75 -2.51 -23.75
N VAL A 395 8.88 -1.96 -23.28
CA VAL A 395 10.23 -2.52 -23.45
C VAL A 395 10.94 -2.55 -22.10
N ILE A 396 11.55 -3.67 -21.75
CA ILE A 396 12.13 -3.92 -20.43
C ILE A 396 13.64 -4.04 -20.55
N TYR A 397 14.37 -3.29 -19.73
CA TYR A 397 15.83 -3.25 -19.69
C TYR A 397 16.34 -3.65 -18.28
N PRO A 398 16.56 -4.95 -18.00
CA PRO A 398 17.05 -5.43 -16.72
C PRO A 398 18.54 -5.16 -16.52
N TYR A 399 18.98 -4.92 -15.28
CA TYR A 399 20.39 -4.69 -14.89
C TYR A 399 21.02 -5.87 -14.15
N TRP A 400 20.26 -6.93 -13.91
CA TRP A 400 20.77 -8.21 -13.42
C TRP A 400 20.72 -9.26 -14.53
N PHE A 401 21.55 -10.30 -14.40
CA PHE A 401 21.70 -11.35 -15.40
C PHE A 401 21.60 -12.73 -14.74
N ARG A 402 21.34 -13.75 -15.56
CA ARG A 402 21.30 -15.16 -15.18
C ARG A 402 22.44 -15.90 -15.87
N THR A 403 23.19 -16.71 -15.13
CA THR A 403 24.27 -17.52 -15.72
C THR A 403 23.71 -18.52 -16.73
N GLN A 404 24.28 -18.59 -17.93
CA GLN A 404 23.85 -19.52 -18.98
C GLN A 404 24.93 -20.55 -19.32
N SER A 405 26.12 -20.10 -19.72
CA SER A 405 27.25 -20.97 -20.06
C SER A 405 28.57 -20.28 -19.80
N VAL A 406 29.62 -21.08 -19.60
CA VAL A 406 30.99 -20.58 -19.36
C VAL A 406 31.95 -21.31 -20.29
N LEU A 407 32.86 -20.57 -20.91
CA LEU A 407 33.94 -21.10 -21.74
C LEU A 407 35.22 -20.34 -21.41
N GLY A 408 36.15 -20.99 -20.70
CA GLY A 408 37.38 -20.37 -20.23
C GLY A 408 37.10 -19.15 -19.34
N THR A 409 37.55 -17.97 -19.77
CA THR A 409 37.33 -16.68 -19.07
C THR A 409 36.11 -15.92 -19.58
N THR A 410 35.25 -16.56 -20.38
CA THR A 410 34.04 -15.96 -20.96
C THR A 410 32.78 -16.53 -20.32
N LEU A 411 31.94 -15.66 -19.77
CA LEU A 411 30.62 -16.00 -19.23
C LEU A 411 29.53 -15.45 -20.14
N THR A 412 28.66 -16.33 -20.61
CA THR A 412 27.43 -15.94 -21.29
C THR A 412 26.28 -15.93 -20.30
N THR A 413 25.50 -14.86 -20.31
CA THR A 413 24.36 -14.64 -19.42
C THR A 413 23.11 -14.31 -20.21
N GLN A 414 21.96 -14.56 -19.59
CA GLN A 414 20.64 -14.20 -20.13
C GLN A 414 19.98 -13.12 -19.24
N ILE A 415 19.21 -12.22 -19.86
CA ILE A 415 18.41 -11.22 -19.15
C ILE A 415 16.91 -11.39 -19.46
N PRO A 416 16.02 -11.14 -18.48
CA PRO A 416 14.56 -11.21 -18.68
C PRO A 416 14.03 -9.93 -19.36
N GLY A 417 14.56 -9.60 -20.53
CA GLY A 417 14.25 -8.38 -21.28
C GLY A 417 15.24 -8.14 -22.42
N THR A 418 15.41 -6.88 -22.82
CA THR A 418 16.35 -6.48 -23.86
C THR A 418 17.58 -5.79 -23.27
N ASN A 419 18.75 -6.01 -23.86
CA ASN A 419 19.98 -5.34 -23.47
C ASN A 419 19.83 -3.84 -23.79
N PRO A 420 19.92 -2.95 -22.80
CA PRO A 420 19.86 -1.51 -23.03
C PRO A 420 20.89 -1.03 -24.05
N SER A 421 20.50 -0.12 -24.94
CA SER A 421 21.44 0.59 -25.82
C SER A 421 22.25 1.62 -25.03
N ASN A 422 23.44 1.96 -25.54
CA ASN A 422 24.30 3.01 -25.00
C ASN A 422 23.97 4.41 -25.57
N THR A 423 22.83 4.57 -26.23
CA THR A 423 22.38 5.84 -26.82
C THR A 423 21.64 6.69 -25.78
N THR A 424 21.66 8.02 -25.93
CA THR A 424 21.01 8.95 -24.99
C THR A 424 19.48 8.77 -25.00
N PRO A 425 18.82 8.65 -23.82
CA PRO A 425 19.39 8.64 -22.47
C PRO A 425 20.19 7.36 -22.19
N ALA A 426 21.46 7.51 -21.82
CA ALA A 426 22.39 6.39 -21.68
C ALA A 426 21.90 5.44 -20.58
N ARG A 427 21.58 4.20 -20.95
CA ARG A 427 20.96 3.22 -20.05
C ARG A 427 22.03 2.45 -19.28
N ARG A 428 22.91 1.70 -19.94
CA ARG A 428 24.01 0.95 -19.30
C ARG A 428 25.22 0.85 -20.22
N ASP A 429 26.42 0.94 -19.65
CA ASP A 429 27.68 0.74 -20.36
C ASP A 429 28.53 -0.33 -19.65
N LEU A 430 28.83 -1.42 -20.36
CA LEU A 430 29.65 -2.53 -19.87
C LEU A 430 31.01 -2.61 -20.59
N THR A 431 31.32 -1.66 -21.48
CA THR A 431 32.49 -1.75 -22.36
C THR A 431 33.82 -1.51 -21.64
N GLN A 432 33.82 -0.76 -20.54
CA GLN A 432 35.02 -0.34 -19.80
C GLN A 432 35.45 -1.30 -18.67
N GLY A 433 34.96 -2.54 -18.68
CA GLY A 433 35.25 -3.53 -17.63
C GLY A 433 34.61 -3.20 -16.28
N GLY A 434 34.65 -4.15 -15.35
CA GLY A 434 33.97 -4.01 -14.06
C GLY A 434 34.02 -5.26 -13.20
N TYR A 435 33.11 -5.32 -12.24
CA TYR A 435 33.03 -6.44 -11.30
C TYR A 435 31.62 -7.02 -11.25
N LEU A 436 31.52 -8.31 -10.92
CA LEU A 436 30.28 -9.08 -10.83
C LEU A 436 30.26 -9.90 -9.55
N LYS A 437 29.08 -10.05 -8.96
CA LYS A 437 28.79 -11.03 -7.91
C LYS A 437 28.03 -12.20 -8.53
N ILE A 438 28.54 -13.42 -8.35
CA ILE A 438 27.89 -14.66 -8.80
C ILE A 438 27.84 -15.60 -7.59
N GLY A 439 26.64 -15.88 -7.10
CA GLY A 439 26.47 -16.57 -5.82
C GLY A 439 27.08 -15.78 -4.66
N SER A 440 28.04 -16.39 -3.96
CA SER A 440 28.81 -15.78 -2.86
C SER A 440 30.16 -15.18 -3.28
N ALA A 441 30.59 -15.40 -4.53
CA ALA A 441 31.90 -15.01 -5.02
C ALA A 441 31.85 -13.75 -5.92
N TYR A 442 33.01 -13.12 -6.04
CA TYR A 442 33.21 -11.89 -6.82
C TYR A 442 34.21 -12.11 -7.95
N TYR A 443 33.93 -11.49 -9.09
CA TYR A 443 34.70 -11.66 -10.31
C TYR A 443 34.96 -10.30 -10.96
N GLN A 444 36.14 -10.10 -11.53
CA GLN A 444 36.43 -8.98 -12.43
C GLN A 444 36.23 -9.40 -13.88
N TYR A 445 35.74 -8.51 -14.73
CA TYR A 445 35.69 -8.68 -16.19
C TYR A 445 36.34 -7.49 -16.90
N THR A 446 36.91 -7.72 -18.08
CA THR A 446 37.61 -6.68 -18.87
C THR A 446 36.67 -5.94 -19.81
N SER A 447 35.65 -6.62 -20.34
CA SER A 447 34.60 -6.00 -21.15
C SER A 447 33.34 -6.87 -21.16
N GLY A 448 32.18 -6.22 -21.34
CA GLY A 448 30.89 -6.86 -21.54
C GLY A 448 30.23 -6.36 -22.81
N SER A 449 29.64 -7.26 -23.59
CA SER A 449 28.89 -6.92 -24.81
C SER A 449 27.67 -7.81 -24.94
N GLY A 450 26.61 -7.34 -25.60
CA GLY A 450 25.38 -8.12 -25.72
C GLY A 450 24.38 -7.50 -26.70
N SER A 451 23.51 -8.34 -27.23
CA SER A 451 22.39 -7.95 -28.09
C SER A 451 21.17 -8.79 -27.75
N GLY A 452 19.97 -8.21 -27.87
CA GLY A 452 18.73 -8.89 -27.49
C GLY A 452 18.72 -9.30 -26.02
N THR A 453 18.54 -10.58 -25.74
CA THR A 453 18.42 -11.15 -24.38
C THR A 453 19.74 -11.67 -23.82
N THR A 454 20.84 -11.59 -24.57
CA THR A 454 22.12 -12.25 -24.23
C THR A 454 23.20 -11.22 -23.99
N VAL A 455 23.95 -11.38 -22.89
CA VAL A 455 25.10 -10.55 -22.53
C VAL A 455 26.28 -11.43 -22.19
N THR A 456 27.42 -11.16 -22.82
CA THR A 456 28.67 -11.91 -22.70
C THR A 456 29.71 -11.04 -22.01
N PHE A 457 30.30 -11.57 -20.93
CA PHE A 457 31.41 -10.96 -20.20
C PHE A 457 32.70 -11.71 -20.52
N THR A 458 33.75 -10.98 -20.91
CA THR A 458 35.06 -11.54 -21.25
C THR A 458 36.12 -11.13 -20.24
N GLY A 459 37.17 -11.95 -20.12
CA GLY A 459 38.30 -11.68 -19.22
C GLY A 459 37.95 -11.86 -17.74
N LEU A 460 37.10 -12.83 -17.42
CA LEU A 460 36.76 -13.15 -16.04
C LEU A 460 37.98 -13.58 -15.22
N SER A 461 38.19 -12.91 -14.10
CA SER A 461 39.21 -13.22 -13.10
C SER A 461 38.62 -13.23 -11.69
N PRO A 462 38.73 -14.35 -10.93
CA PRO A 462 39.24 -15.64 -11.38
C PRO A 462 38.36 -16.28 -12.48
N ALA A 463 38.91 -17.22 -13.25
CA ALA A 463 38.11 -17.94 -14.24
C ALA A 463 37.01 -18.77 -13.53
N LEU A 464 35.79 -18.73 -14.06
CA LEU A 464 34.69 -19.53 -13.54
C LEU A 464 34.78 -20.94 -14.13
N ALA A 465 34.86 -21.97 -13.28
CA ALA A 465 35.08 -23.35 -13.75
C ALA A 465 33.89 -23.92 -14.54
N ALA A 466 32.65 -23.63 -14.09
CA ALA A 466 31.42 -24.04 -14.74
C ALA A 466 30.27 -23.07 -14.41
N ALA A 467 29.26 -23.00 -15.27
CA ALA A 467 28.04 -22.27 -14.97
C ALA A 467 27.29 -22.96 -13.80
N PRO A 468 26.88 -22.22 -12.75
CA PRO A 468 26.06 -22.78 -11.67
C PRO A 468 24.76 -23.41 -12.19
N SER A 469 24.40 -24.56 -11.64
CA SER A 469 23.12 -25.24 -11.87
C SER A 469 22.43 -25.48 -10.52
N PRO A 470 21.24 -24.90 -10.27
CA PRO A 470 20.45 -24.05 -11.17
C PRO A 470 21.10 -22.69 -11.45
N SER A 471 20.64 -22.02 -12.51
CA SER A 471 21.17 -20.72 -12.95
C SER A 471 21.20 -19.68 -11.83
N ALA A 472 22.38 -19.11 -11.57
CA ALA A 472 22.60 -18.13 -10.52
C ALA A 472 22.37 -16.70 -11.01
N ASP A 473 21.97 -15.83 -10.08
CA ASP A 473 21.93 -14.38 -10.30
C ASP A 473 23.35 -13.82 -10.42
N VAL A 474 23.54 -12.97 -11.43
CA VAL A 474 24.75 -12.19 -11.68
C VAL A 474 24.41 -10.73 -11.45
N LEU A 475 25.04 -10.11 -10.46
CA LEU A 475 24.78 -8.73 -10.05
C LEU A 475 26.01 -7.84 -10.32
N PRO A 476 25.83 -6.62 -10.87
CA PRO A 476 26.92 -5.66 -11.00
C PRO A 476 27.51 -5.23 -9.66
N VAL A 477 28.84 -5.10 -9.62
CA VAL A 477 29.59 -4.64 -8.45
C VAL A 477 30.50 -3.48 -8.84
N VAL A 478 30.60 -2.51 -7.94
CA VAL A 478 31.54 -1.40 -8.04
C VAL A 478 32.29 -1.25 -6.71
N LEU A 479 33.50 -0.72 -6.76
CA LEU A 479 34.34 -0.49 -5.59
C LEU A 479 34.33 1.00 -5.20
N PRO A 480 34.56 1.35 -3.93
CA PRO A 480 34.75 2.74 -3.52
C PRO A 480 35.97 3.36 -4.18
N GLY A 481 35.85 4.62 -4.62
CA GLY A 481 36.98 5.38 -5.17
C GLY A 481 37.96 5.86 -4.09
N SER A 482 37.49 5.99 -2.85
CA SER A 482 38.29 6.37 -1.68
C SER A 482 37.63 5.87 -0.39
N THR A 483 38.44 5.55 0.61
CA THR A 483 37.96 5.22 1.96
C THR A 483 37.28 6.45 2.59
N THR A 484 35.97 6.37 2.84
CA THR A 484 35.16 7.49 3.31
C THR A 484 34.01 7.01 4.19
N THR A 485 33.52 7.88 5.08
CA THR A 485 32.29 7.63 5.85
C THR A 485 31.12 8.29 5.14
N VAL A 486 30.05 7.52 4.90
CA VAL A 486 28.83 7.99 4.27
C VAL A 486 27.81 8.34 5.34
N THR A 487 27.31 9.58 5.29
CA THR A 487 26.23 10.09 6.14
C THR A 487 24.89 10.03 5.43
N ASN A 488 23.80 10.16 6.17
CA ASN A 488 22.45 10.19 5.59
C ASN A 488 22.31 11.38 4.63
N GLY A 489 21.84 11.15 3.41
CA GLY A 489 21.79 12.15 2.34
C GLY A 489 23.15 12.55 1.78
N GLY A 490 24.23 11.87 2.21
CA GLY A 490 25.59 12.10 1.75
C GLY A 490 25.84 11.54 0.34
N ASN A 491 27.03 11.82 -0.18
CA ASN A 491 27.48 11.35 -1.50
C ASN A 491 28.54 10.25 -1.34
N LEU A 492 28.66 9.40 -2.36
CA LEU A 492 29.67 8.35 -2.42
C LEU A 492 30.40 8.37 -3.76
N THR A 493 31.73 8.51 -3.70
CA THR A 493 32.59 8.43 -4.87
C THR A 493 32.97 6.98 -5.15
N LEU A 494 32.71 6.54 -6.37
CA LEU A 494 33.00 5.19 -6.87
C LEU A 494 34.29 5.16 -7.67
N SER A 495 34.86 3.97 -7.80
CA SER A 495 35.93 3.71 -8.77
C SER A 495 35.43 3.94 -10.21
N PRO A 496 36.27 4.47 -11.12
CA PRO A 496 35.93 4.55 -12.54
C PRO A 496 35.59 3.19 -13.17
N THR A 497 36.17 2.10 -12.65
CA THR A 497 35.97 0.74 -13.16
C THR A 497 34.62 0.17 -12.70
N GLY A 498 33.78 -0.28 -13.65
CA GLY A 498 32.48 -0.91 -13.37
C GLY A 498 31.31 0.04 -13.11
N VAL A 499 31.54 1.35 -12.97
CA VAL A 499 30.48 2.34 -12.68
C VAL A 499 29.42 2.45 -13.78
N GLY A 500 29.78 2.16 -15.03
CA GLY A 500 28.86 2.14 -16.18
C GLY A 500 27.75 1.09 -16.08
N ALA A 501 27.96 0.06 -15.24
CA ALA A 501 26.97 -0.98 -14.98
C ALA A 501 25.84 -0.51 -14.03
N PHE A 502 26.05 0.59 -13.30
CA PHE A 502 25.05 1.15 -12.39
C PHE A 502 24.10 2.10 -13.14
N PRO A 503 22.79 2.09 -12.84
CA PRO A 503 21.86 3.03 -13.44
C PRO A 503 22.20 4.47 -13.09
N VAL A 504 21.74 5.41 -13.92
CA VAL A 504 21.95 6.85 -13.70
C VAL A 504 21.04 7.37 -12.58
N LEU A 505 19.87 6.76 -12.39
CA LEU A 505 18.86 7.19 -11.44
C LEU A 505 18.30 6.03 -10.64
N ASN A 506 17.94 6.31 -9.38
CA ASN A 506 17.14 5.45 -8.52
C ASN A 506 17.68 4.03 -8.30
N GLY A 507 19.00 3.84 -8.26
CA GLY A 507 19.58 2.53 -8.02
C GLY A 507 19.62 2.17 -6.54
N ASN A 508 19.40 0.89 -6.25
CA ASN A 508 19.53 0.31 -4.92
C ASN A 508 20.78 -0.55 -4.83
N PHE A 509 21.44 -0.52 -3.68
CA PHE A 509 22.66 -1.30 -3.47
C PHE A 509 22.77 -1.80 -2.03
N THR A 510 23.55 -2.86 -1.86
CA THR A 510 23.97 -3.38 -0.56
C THR A 510 25.49 -3.36 -0.45
N LEU A 511 25.99 -3.40 0.78
CA LEU A 511 27.40 -3.55 1.08
C LEU A 511 27.69 -5.05 1.26
N GLY A 512 28.42 -5.65 0.33
CA GLY A 512 28.74 -7.08 0.36
C GLY A 512 27.64 -8.01 -0.16
N GLY A 513 26.57 -7.48 -0.77
CA GLY A 513 25.52 -8.29 -1.39
C GLY A 513 24.54 -8.92 -0.40
N ALA A 514 24.46 -8.40 0.82
CA ALA A 514 23.52 -8.80 1.87
C ALA A 514 23.28 -7.64 2.87
N GLY A 515 22.22 -7.73 3.66
CA GLY A 515 21.94 -6.79 4.75
C GLY A 515 21.16 -5.54 4.33
N THR A 516 21.51 -4.40 4.90
CA THR A 516 20.80 -3.12 4.71
C THR A 516 20.86 -2.63 3.27
N VAL A 517 19.70 -2.32 2.69
CA VAL A 517 19.58 -1.82 1.31
C VAL A 517 19.56 -0.30 1.30
N TYR A 518 20.56 0.29 0.68
CA TYR A 518 20.69 1.71 0.45
C TYR A 518 20.17 2.07 -0.94
N SER A 519 19.68 3.29 -1.11
CA SER A 519 19.28 3.84 -2.41
C SER A 519 20.01 5.14 -2.66
N TYR A 520 20.40 5.39 -3.90
CA TYR A 520 20.87 6.70 -4.35
C TYR A 520 19.87 7.33 -5.30
N GLU A 521 19.86 8.65 -5.34
CA GLU A 521 18.94 9.39 -6.20
C GLU A 521 19.46 9.46 -7.63
N LYS A 522 20.70 9.92 -7.79
CA LYS A 522 21.34 10.19 -9.10
C LYS A 522 22.81 9.85 -9.07
N ARG A 523 23.32 9.39 -10.21
CA ARG A 523 24.74 9.22 -10.49
C ARG A 523 25.20 10.26 -11.51
N THR A 524 26.22 11.04 -11.17
CA THR A 524 26.89 11.95 -12.12
C THR A 524 28.35 11.55 -12.20
N GLY A 525 28.79 11.06 -13.37
CA GLY A 525 30.09 10.44 -13.52
C GLY A 525 30.26 9.27 -12.53
N ASN A 526 31.24 9.40 -11.63
CA ASN A 526 31.59 8.39 -10.64
C ASN A 526 30.99 8.65 -9.25
N ILE A 527 30.13 9.66 -9.09
CA ILE A 527 29.59 10.04 -7.78
C ILE A 527 28.12 9.65 -7.71
N LEU A 528 27.76 8.89 -6.68
CA LEU A 528 26.37 8.66 -6.26
C LEU A 528 25.96 9.79 -5.32
N TYR A 529 24.86 10.45 -5.63
CA TYR A 529 24.33 11.56 -4.85
C TYR A 529 23.13 11.13 -4.01
N ASN A 530 23.03 11.72 -2.82
CA ASN A 530 21.89 11.61 -1.90
C ASN A 530 21.55 10.16 -1.52
N ILE A 531 22.46 9.52 -0.78
CA ILE A 531 22.28 8.14 -0.32
C ILE A 531 21.35 8.12 0.88
N THR A 532 20.30 7.31 0.79
CA THR A 532 19.26 7.17 1.82
C THR A 532 18.90 5.69 2.02
N LEU A 533 18.24 5.38 3.13
CA LEU A 533 17.72 4.03 3.36
C LEU A 533 16.50 3.75 2.48
N THR A 534 16.48 2.57 1.88
CA THR A 534 15.35 2.11 1.06
C THR A 534 14.11 1.86 1.93
N ASN A 535 14.31 1.33 3.14
CA ASN A 535 13.26 1.14 4.12
C ASN A 535 13.21 2.33 5.08
N PRO A 536 12.16 3.17 5.04
CA PRO A 536 12.03 4.32 5.95
C PRO A 536 11.85 3.92 7.42
N ALA A 537 11.48 2.66 7.71
CA ALA A 537 11.34 2.18 9.08
C ALA A 537 12.68 1.83 9.75
N GLN A 538 13.79 1.78 8.98
CA GLN A 538 15.12 1.56 9.53
C GLN A 538 15.76 2.89 9.93
N VAL A 539 16.44 2.90 11.07
CA VAL A 539 17.22 4.06 11.53
C VAL A 539 18.54 4.10 10.77
N TRP A 540 18.91 5.29 10.28
CA TRP A 540 20.19 5.48 9.60
C TRP A 540 21.36 5.35 10.58
N THR A 541 22.33 4.51 10.23
CA THR A 541 23.63 4.42 10.91
C THR A 541 24.71 4.76 9.88
N ASN A 542 25.56 5.75 10.19
CA ASN A 542 26.69 6.09 9.33
C ASN A 542 27.58 4.85 9.14
N PHE A 543 27.95 4.57 7.89
CA PHE A 543 28.81 3.45 7.55
C PHE A 543 30.06 3.94 6.83
N SER A 544 31.18 3.25 7.03
CA SER A 544 32.42 3.51 6.30
C SER A 544 32.55 2.55 5.13
N VAL A 545 33.00 3.08 4.00
CA VAL A 545 33.44 2.28 2.85
C VAL A 545 34.96 2.29 2.81
N THR A 546 35.57 1.15 2.48
CA THR A 546 37.01 0.97 2.36
C THR A 546 37.36 0.68 0.91
N SER A 547 38.21 1.51 0.30
CA SER A 547 38.73 1.28 -1.05
C SER A 547 39.88 0.26 -1.04
N GLY A 548 40.04 -0.50 -2.12
CA GLY A 548 41.12 -1.49 -2.28
C GLY A 548 40.79 -2.46 -3.40
N ASP A 549 41.62 -3.51 -3.55
CA ASP A 549 41.37 -4.56 -4.54
C ASP A 549 40.17 -5.45 -4.16
N ILE A 550 39.45 -5.96 -5.16
CA ILE A 550 38.26 -6.79 -4.93
C ILE A 550 38.56 -8.10 -4.17
N THR A 551 39.78 -8.60 -4.29
CA THR A 551 40.27 -9.82 -3.63
C THR A 551 40.50 -9.63 -2.13
N GLN A 552 40.67 -8.38 -1.68
CA GLN A 552 40.94 -8.09 -0.27
C GLN A 552 39.65 -8.19 0.56
N PRO A 553 39.67 -8.92 1.69
CA PRO A 553 38.49 -9.04 2.57
C PRO A 553 38.00 -7.68 3.08
N ALA A 554 38.91 -6.77 3.40
CA ALA A 554 38.61 -5.45 3.96
C ALA A 554 37.99 -4.46 2.96
N THR A 555 38.15 -4.66 1.65
CA THR A 555 37.56 -3.79 0.62
C THR A 555 36.04 -3.89 0.68
N THR A 556 35.34 -2.77 0.71
CA THR A 556 33.88 -2.77 0.65
C THR A 556 33.42 -3.05 -0.79
N LYS A 557 32.50 -4.01 -0.96
CA LYS A 557 31.93 -4.34 -2.28
C LYS A 557 30.54 -3.71 -2.37
N ILE A 558 30.33 -2.79 -3.30
CA ILE A 558 29.03 -2.14 -3.49
C ILE A 558 28.29 -2.91 -4.58
N VAL A 559 27.25 -3.65 -4.19
CA VAL A 559 26.52 -4.56 -5.07
C VAL A 559 25.20 -3.92 -5.47
N LEU A 560 24.95 -3.78 -6.77
CA LEU A 560 23.67 -3.31 -7.29
C LEU A 560 22.60 -4.39 -7.08
N GLU A 561 21.52 -4.04 -6.38
CA GLU A 561 20.35 -4.91 -6.24
C GLU A 561 19.56 -4.96 -7.55
N LYS A 562 18.60 -5.90 -7.65
CA LYS A 562 17.79 -6.06 -8.87
C LYS A 562 17.13 -4.72 -9.26
N PHE A 563 17.41 -4.28 -10.47
CA PHE A 563 16.94 -3.01 -11.01
C PHE A 563 16.58 -3.19 -12.47
N LEU A 564 15.48 -2.58 -12.92
CA LEU A 564 15.15 -2.49 -14.34
C LEU A 564 14.79 -1.07 -14.72
N GLN A 565 14.97 -0.77 -16.00
CA GLN A 565 14.27 0.33 -16.64
C GLN A 565 13.12 -0.20 -17.49
N LEU A 566 11.96 0.44 -17.42
CA LEU A 566 10.80 0.11 -18.24
C LEU A 566 10.47 1.30 -19.14
N SER A 567 10.61 1.12 -20.44
CA SER A 567 10.11 2.07 -21.43
C SER A 567 8.68 1.70 -21.80
N SER A 568 7.80 2.70 -21.82
CA SER A 568 6.44 2.57 -22.30
C SER A 568 6.16 3.66 -23.33
N THR A 569 5.83 3.24 -24.55
CA THR A 569 5.56 4.15 -25.67
C THR A 569 4.09 4.12 -26.01
N GLY A 570 3.37 5.21 -25.74
CA GLY A 570 1.95 5.36 -26.06
C GLY A 570 1.76 6.04 -27.41
N ALA A 571 0.91 5.47 -28.26
CA ALA A 571 0.62 5.97 -29.61
C ALA A 571 -0.88 6.21 -29.80
N PHE A 572 -1.23 7.40 -30.30
CA PHE A 572 -2.60 7.76 -30.67
C PHE A 572 -2.60 8.62 -31.95
N GLY A 573 -3.23 8.12 -33.01
CA GLY A 573 -3.15 8.73 -34.34
C GLY A 573 -1.70 8.74 -34.86
N ASN A 574 -1.21 9.91 -35.27
CA ASN A 574 0.17 10.10 -35.73
C ASN A 574 1.13 10.59 -34.63
N THR A 575 0.66 10.66 -33.37
CA THR A 575 1.46 11.14 -32.24
C THR A 575 1.89 9.97 -31.36
N SER A 576 3.16 9.92 -30.99
CA SER A 576 3.73 8.95 -30.06
C SER A 576 4.52 9.65 -28.96
N ARG A 577 4.50 9.09 -27.74
CA ARG A 577 5.35 9.53 -26.62
C ARG A 577 5.91 8.33 -25.87
N GLU A 578 7.22 8.34 -25.67
CA GLU A 578 7.92 7.41 -24.78
C GLU A 578 8.00 8.01 -23.37
N ILE A 579 7.79 7.17 -22.36
CA ILE A 579 8.05 7.46 -20.95
C ILE A 579 8.96 6.37 -20.40
N LEU A 580 9.99 6.77 -19.65
CA LEU A 580 10.96 5.85 -19.08
C LEU A 580 10.85 5.78 -17.55
N TYR A 581 10.65 4.60 -17.00
CA TYR A 581 10.61 4.35 -15.57
C TYR A 581 11.90 3.71 -15.09
N ASN A 582 12.54 4.31 -14.08
CA ASN A 582 13.71 3.78 -13.38
C ASN A 582 13.26 3.07 -12.11
N VAL A 583 13.31 1.74 -12.12
CA VAL A 583 12.55 0.89 -11.20
C VAL A 583 13.49 -0.01 -10.39
N PRO A 584 13.78 0.35 -9.13
CA PRO A 584 14.38 -0.58 -8.19
C PRO A 584 13.38 -1.69 -7.83
N ILE A 585 13.84 -2.93 -7.92
CA ILE A 585 13.07 -4.13 -7.62
C ILE A 585 13.63 -4.71 -6.34
N GLY A 586 12.84 -4.80 -5.28
CA GLY A 586 13.39 -5.28 -4.03
C GLY A 586 12.47 -5.23 -2.84
N TRP A 587 13.08 -5.55 -1.70
CA TRP A 587 12.46 -5.72 -0.39
C TRP A 587 11.58 -4.51 0.00
N MET A 588 10.28 -4.73 0.16
CA MET A 588 9.44 -3.88 1.01
C MET A 588 9.15 -4.66 2.28
N ALA A 589 9.77 -4.28 3.39
CA ALA A 589 9.43 -4.85 4.69
C ALA A 589 7.94 -4.58 4.97
N GLY A 590 7.13 -5.65 5.09
CA GLY A 590 5.70 -5.55 5.41
C GLY A 590 4.77 -5.10 4.28
N GLY A 591 5.24 -5.00 3.04
CA GLY A 591 4.44 -4.56 1.88
C GLY A 591 3.97 -5.67 0.93
N GLY A 592 4.32 -6.93 1.20
CA GLY A 592 3.95 -8.09 0.38
C GLY A 592 2.72 -8.83 0.87
N GLU A 593 2.33 -9.87 0.11
CA GLU A 593 1.36 -10.86 0.57
C GLU A 593 1.88 -11.62 1.80
N PHE A 594 0.97 -12.24 2.55
CA PHE A 594 1.35 -13.14 3.64
C PHE A 594 2.01 -14.38 3.05
N SER A 595 3.14 -14.78 3.61
CA SER A 595 3.82 -16.03 3.32
C SER A 595 4.18 -16.71 4.64
N LYS A 596 4.02 -18.04 4.69
CA LYS A 596 4.55 -18.84 5.79
C LYS A 596 6.07 -18.72 5.80
N GLN A 597 6.62 -18.30 6.93
CA GLN A 597 8.05 -18.30 7.22
C GLN A 597 8.32 -19.35 8.30
N GLN A 598 9.49 -20.00 8.25
CA GLN A 598 9.84 -21.07 9.18
C GLN A 598 11.26 -20.87 9.72
N ASP A 599 11.43 -21.15 11.01
CA ASP A 599 12.72 -21.44 11.62
C ASP A 599 12.78 -22.89 12.10
N TYR A 600 13.95 -23.49 11.93
CA TYR A 600 14.22 -24.89 12.25
C TYR A 600 15.58 -24.97 12.95
N ASP A 601 15.59 -25.50 14.18
CA ASP A 601 16.78 -25.65 15.02
C ASP A 601 17.07 -27.15 15.27
N PRO A 602 17.66 -27.87 14.29
CA PRO A 602 18.10 -29.26 14.45
C PRO A 602 19.28 -29.41 15.40
N GLY A 603 20.03 -28.33 15.65
CA GLY A 603 21.21 -28.37 16.51
C GLY A 603 20.89 -28.10 17.97
N MET A 604 19.65 -27.67 18.28
CA MET A 604 19.24 -27.19 19.59
C MET A 604 20.15 -26.07 20.13
N THR A 605 20.61 -25.20 19.25
CA THR A 605 21.54 -24.09 19.58
C THR A 605 20.83 -22.80 19.95
N GLY A 606 19.55 -22.66 19.62
CA GLY A 606 18.75 -21.45 19.80
C GLY A 606 18.04 -21.35 21.14
N TRP A 607 18.66 -21.80 22.25
CA TRP A 607 18.00 -21.89 23.56
C TRP A 607 18.78 -21.16 24.64
N ALA A 608 18.04 -20.50 25.54
CA ALA A 608 18.60 -19.78 26.68
C ALA A 608 17.89 -20.16 27.98
N ALA A 609 18.62 -20.03 29.09
CA ALA A 609 18.06 -20.20 30.41
C ALA A 609 17.21 -18.97 30.79
N PRO A 610 16.18 -19.13 31.65
CA PRO A 610 15.45 -17.99 32.19
C PRO A 610 16.38 -17.01 32.91
N ALA A 611 16.15 -15.72 32.70
CA ALA A 611 16.82 -14.67 33.44
C ALA A 611 16.51 -14.81 34.95
N GLY A 612 17.54 -14.86 35.80
CA GLY A 612 17.38 -14.99 37.25
C GLY A 612 17.47 -16.42 37.82
N GLY A 613 17.78 -17.44 36.99
CA GLY A 613 18.22 -18.77 37.48
C GLY A 613 17.14 -19.71 38.03
N GLY A 614 15.86 -19.30 38.03
CA GLY A 614 14.74 -20.05 38.63
C GLY A 614 14.15 -21.21 37.81
N GLY A 615 14.77 -21.62 36.71
CA GLY A 615 14.21 -22.61 35.76
C GLY A 615 15.13 -23.76 35.37
N GLY A 616 16.10 -24.11 36.22
CA GLY A 616 17.03 -25.22 35.94
C GLY A 616 18.13 -24.87 34.94
N THR A 617 18.93 -25.87 34.56
CA THR A 617 20.01 -25.77 33.57
C THR A 617 19.60 -26.44 32.27
N HIS A 618 20.26 -26.10 31.16
CA HIS A 618 20.11 -26.85 29.92
C HIS A 618 21.49 -27.09 29.30
N SER A 619 21.63 -28.19 28.58
CA SER A 619 22.85 -28.51 27.85
C SER A 619 22.51 -29.31 26.60
N VAL A 620 23.21 -29.05 25.50
CA VAL A 620 23.12 -29.89 24.31
C VAL A 620 24.02 -31.11 24.53
N GLN A 621 23.45 -32.30 24.39
CA GLN A 621 24.15 -33.58 24.54
C GLN A 621 24.01 -34.41 23.27
N THR A 622 24.98 -35.30 23.01
CA THR A 622 24.87 -36.29 21.94
C THR A 622 24.05 -37.48 22.41
N VAL A 623 22.86 -37.66 21.85
CA VAL A 623 21.95 -38.80 22.10
C VAL A 623 21.64 -39.45 20.77
N ASP A 624 21.67 -40.78 20.68
CA ASP A 624 21.43 -41.54 19.43
C ASP A 624 22.21 -41.00 18.20
N GLY A 625 23.46 -40.54 18.41
CA GLY A 625 24.34 -40.05 17.34
C GLY A 625 24.09 -38.62 16.84
N GLY A 626 23.20 -37.84 17.48
CA GLY A 626 22.93 -36.44 17.11
C GLY A 626 22.73 -35.53 18.32
N SER A 627 22.73 -34.22 18.11
CA SER A 627 22.51 -33.21 19.15
C SER A 627 21.10 -33.28 19.71
N ALA A 628 20.94 -33.18 21.02
CA ALA A 628 19.64 -33.08 21.67
C ALA A 628 19.75 -32.18 22.90
N LEU A 629 18.75 -31.34 23.12
CA LEU A 629 18.68 -30.46 24.27
C LEU A 629 18.23 -31.25 25.50
N LYS A 630 19.09 -31.35 26.49
CA LYS A 630 18.72 -31.80 27.83
C LYS A 630 18.34 -30.59 28.67
N VAL A 631 17.16 -30.63 29.27
CA VAL A 631 16.67 -29.59 30.18
C VAL A 631 16.67 -30.19 31.59
N ASP A 632 17.66 -29.83 32.41
CA ASP A 632 17.93 -30.43 33.71
C ASP A 632 17.35 -29.58 34.86
N THR A 633 16.64 -30.24 35.78
CA THR A 633 16.13 -29.61 37.01
C THR A 633 17.25 -29.36 38.01
N ALA A 634 17.34 -28.15 38.56
CA ALA A 634 18.09 -27.89 39.77
C ALA A 634 17.17 -28.00 41.00
N PRO A 635 17.57 -28.68 42.09
CA PRO A 635 16.83 -28.64 43.35
C PRO A 635 17.12 -27.33 44.07
N SER A 636 16.20 -26.36 44.03
CA SER A 636 15.94 -25.42 45.14
C SER A 636 14.95 -24.30 44.76
N SER A 637 13.96 -24.13 45.63
CA SER A 637 13.30 -22.88 46.06
C SER A 637 13.44 -21.63 45.16
N GLY A 638 12.40 -21.40 44.34
CA GLY A 638 11.95 -20.06 43.95
C GLY A 638 12.45 -19.55 42.60
N GLY A 639 11.52 -19.07 41.76
CA GLY A 639 11.88 -18.06 40.76
C GLY A 639 10.95 -17.86 39.54
N LEU A 640 10.06 -18.79 39.18
CA LEU A 640 9.22 -18.63 37.97
C LEU A 640 7.73 -18.92 38.17
N TRP A 641 7.39 -19.93 38.98
CA TRP A 641 6.02 -20.27 39.34
C TRP A 641 5.93 -20.50 40.84
N THR A 642 4.93 -19.90 41.48
CA THR A 642 4.56 -20.18 42.86
C THR A 642 3.71 -21.46 42.90
N GLY A 643 4.17 -22.51 43.59
CA GLY A 643 3.46 -23.79 43.73
C GLY A 643 4.36 -25.04 43.77
N ALA A 644 3.76 -26.21 44.07
CA ALA A 644 4.45 -27.50 44.17
C ALA A 644 4.87 -28.06 42.79
N GLY A 645 6.08 -28.64 42.70
CA GLY A 645 6.65 -29.24 41.49
C GLY A 645 8.12 -28.81 41.28
N ASN A 646 8.95 -29.71 40.75
CA ASN A 646 10.30 -29.36 40.28
C ASN A 646 10.21 -29.05 38.79
N TRP A 647 10.66 -27.86 38.38
CA TRP A 647 10.50 -27.37 37.00
C TRP A 647 11.85 -27.04 36.37
N ALA A 648 11.98 -27.36 35.09
CA ALA A 648 13.08 -26.88 34.27
C ALA A 648 12.58 -26.42 32.91
N MET A 649 13.08 -25.28 32.42
CA MET A 649 12.65 -24.66 31.17
C MET A 649 13.81 -24.05 30.40
N ALA A 650 13.70 -24.06 29.08
CA ALA A 650 14.60 -23.35 28.17
C ALA A 650 13.79 -22.50 27.20
N PHE A 651 14.14 -21.23 27.04
CA PHE A 651 13.43 -20.29 26.16
C PHE A 651 14.08 -20.23 24.79
N PHE A 652 13.25 -20.21 23.75
CA PHE A 652 13.74 -20.14 22.37
C PHE A 652 14.17 -18.70 22.03
N THR A 653 15.40 -18.56 21.58
CA THR A 653 16.04 -17.31 21.15
C THR A 653 16.54 -17.36 19.71
N GLY A 654 16.55 -18.54 19.08
CA GLY A 654 17.12 -18.81 17.75
C GLY A 654 16.29 -18.34 16.56
N TYR A 655 15.58 -17.21 16.66
CA TYR A 655 14.81 -16.65 15.54
C TYR A 655 15.76 -16.09 14.46
N ALA A 656 15.69 -16.62 13.25
CA ALA A 656 16.52 -16.21 12.11
C ALA A 656 15.65 -15.67 10.96
N ASN A 657 14.56 -16.36 10.63
CA ASN A 657 13.67 -16.03 9.52
C ASN A 657 12.27 -15.59 9.99
N VAL A 658 11.89 -15.89 11.23
CA VAL A 658 10.58 -15.51 11.79
C VAL A 658 10.71 -14.45 12.88
N SER A 659 9.60 -13.77 13.16
CA SER A 659 9.49 -12.74 14.21
C SER A 659 8.05 -12.65 14.71
N LEU A 660 7.83 -13.00 15.98
CA LEU A 660 6.50 -12.95 16.59
C LEU A 660 5.93 -11.51 16.59
N ALA A 661 6.77 -10.52 16.88
CA ALA A 661 6.38 -9.11 16.87
C ALA A 661 5.95 -8.62 15.48
N LYS A 662 6.68 -9.03 14.43
CA LYS A 662 6.35 -8.65 13.06
C LYS A 662 5.07 -9.33 12.57
N ALA A 663 4.88 -10.61 12.88
CA ALA A 663 3.68 -11.36 12.56
C ALA A 663 2.44 -10.74 13.24
N TRP A 664 2.57 -10.38 14.52
CA TRP A 664 1.54 -9.67 15.28
C TRP A 664 1.17 -8.32 14.63
N LEU A 665 2.18 -7.55 14.23
CA LEU A 665 1.96 -6.26 13.58
C LEU A 665 1.26 -6.41 12.23
N ASP A 666 1.74 -7.35 11.40
CA ASP A 666 1.20 -7.61 10.06
C ASP A 666 -0.26 -8.07 10.10
N ALA A 667 -0.59 -8.88 11.09
CA ALA A 667 -1.94 -9.39 11.32
C ALA A 667 -2.87 -8.39 12.03
N GLN A 668 -2.42 -7.17 12.34
CA GLN A 668 -3.17 -6.13 13.07
C GLN A 668 -3.56 -6.55 14.49
N GLY A 669 -2.59 -7.13 15.21
CA GLY A 669 -2.72 -7.49 16.60
C GLY A 669 -3.18 -8.90 16.87
N PHE A 670 -2.99 -9.82 15.93
CA PHE A 670 -3.29 -11.24 16.11
C PHE A 670 -2.03 -12.03 15.85
N LEU A 671 -1.86 -13.16 16.50
CA LEU A 671 -0.68 -13.98 16.28
C LEU A 671 -1.08 -15.44 16.16
N SER A 672 -0.74 -16.05 15.03
CA SER A 672 -0.99 -17.47 14.74
C SER A 672 0.31 -18.12 14.29
N TYR A 673 0.61 -19.30 14.82
CA TYR A 673 1.84 -20.03 14.57
C TYR A 673 1.70 -21.51 14.89
N ASP A 674 2.57 -22.29 14.28
CA ASP A 674 2.73 -23.72 14.48
C ASP A 674 4.06 -24.01 15.15
N LEU A 675 4.06 -24.91 16.14
CA LEU A 675 5.27 -25.34 16.86
C LEU A 675 5.37 -26.86 16.83
N GLN A 676 6.58 -27.37 16.63
CA GLN A 676 6.87 -28.79 16.71
C GLN A 676 8.14 -29.03 17.54
N VAL A 677 8.17 -30.10 18.33
CA VAL A 677 9.38 -30.63 18.97
C VAL A 677 9.32 -32.15 19.04
N LYS A 678 10.47 -32.82 19.01
CA LYS A 678 10.60 -34.25 19.29
C LYS A 678 11.10 -34.47 20.71
N VAL A 679 10.50 -35.45 21.38
CA VAL A 679 10.73 -35.74 22.80
C VAL A 679 11.25 -37.17 22.97
N TYR A 680 12.29 -37.32 23.76
CA TYR A 680 12.86 -38.60 24.16
C TYR A 680 12.89 -38.68 25.69
N ASN A 681 12.45 -39.81 26.25
CA ASN A 681 12.46 -40.05 27.70
C ASN A 681 12.72 -41.52 28.02
N THR A 682 13.58 -41.81 29.01
CA THR A 682 13.92 -43.19 29.41
C THR A 682 13.21 -43.68 30.68
N GLN A 683 12.47 -42.82 31.37
CA GLN A 683 11.89 -43.11 32.69
C GLN A 683 10.47 -43.71 32.60
N PRO A 684 10.04 -44.48 33.62
CA PRO A 684 8.67 -45.00 33.73
C PRO A 684 7.60 -43.93 33.95
N TYR A 685 8.01 -42.71 34.32
CA TYR A 685 7.19 -41.54 34.57
C TYR A 685 7.86 -40.36 33.87
N TYR A 686 7.05 -39.41 33.41
CA TYR A 686 7.58 -38.25 32.71
C TYR A 686 6.60 -37.09 32.71
N PHE A 687 7.15 -35.90 32.58
CA PHE A 687 6.42 -34.69 32.26
C PHE A 687 7.29 -33.86 31.33
N ALA A 688 6.97 -33.85 30.03
CA ALA A 688 7.83 -33.28 28.99
C ALA A 688 6.98 -32.63 27.91
N GLY A 689 7.34 -31.42 27.48
CA GLY A 689 6.57 -30.71 26.47
C GLY A 689 7.07 -29.30 26.17
N MET A 690 6.18 -28.49 25.62
CA MET A 690 6.44 -27.13 25.20
C MET A 690 5.39 -26.17 25.76
N ASN A 691 5.82 -24.93 25.94
CA ASN A 691 5.03 -23.80 26.40
C ASN A 691 5.00 -22.73 25.33
N PHE A 692 3.85 -22.08 25.22
CA PHE A 692 3.56 -21.05 24.24
C PHE A 692 2.65 -20.00 24.86
N ARG A 693 2.57 -18.80 24.25
CA ARG A 693 1.96 -17.62 24.88
C ARG A 693 2.59 -17.26 26.24
N ASN A 694 3.90 -17.47 26.38
CA ASN A 694 4.61 -17.16 27.62
C ASN A 694 4.62 -15.65 27.84
N ARG A 695 4.11 -15.21 28.99
CA ARG A 695 4.15 -13.81 29.42
C ARG A 695 4.24 -13.69 30.93
N ASN A 696 4.99 -12.71 31.41
CA ASN A 696 5.07 -12.46 32.84
C ASN A 696 3.84 -11.69 33.34
N ASN A 697 3.48 -11.91 34.61
CA ASN A 697 2.51 -11.07 35.31
C ASN A 697 3.01 -9.62 35.44
N SER A 698 2.14 -8.71 35.90
CA SER A 698 2.45 -7.28 36.01
C SER A 698 3.75 -7.00 36.78
N ASP A 699 3.99 -7.78 37.84
CA ASP A 699 5.08 -7.54 38.80
C ASP A 699 6.33 -8.39 38.49
N ASN A 700 6.33 -9.12 37.37
CA ASN A 700 7.43 -9.98 36.92
C ASN A 700 7.84 -11.08 37.92
N THR A 701 6.88 -11.57 38.72
CA THR A 701 7.03 -12.59 39.76
C THR A 701 6.43 -13.95 39.41
N ASP A 702 5.61 -14.03 38.36
CA ASP A 702 4.94 -15.24 37.91
C ASP A 702 4.86 -15.29 36.38
N LEU A 703 5.02 -16.47 35.80
CA LEU A 703 4.92 -16.69 34.36
C LEU A 703 3.56 -17.31 34.00
N TYR A 704 2.80 -16.64 33.14
CA TYR A 704 1.58 -17.17 32.54
C TYR A 704 1.87 -17.79 31.18
N SER A 705 1.21 -18.92 30.91
CA SER A 705 1.52 -19.73 29.72
C SER A 705 0.44 -20.76 29.43
N TYR A 706 0.30 -21.13 28.16
CA TYR A 706 -0.28 -22.42 27.78
C TYR A 706 0.84 -23.44 27.61
N GLY A 707 0.56 -24.69 27.92
CA GLY A 707 1.48 -25.77 27.63
C GLY A 707 0.79 -27.03 27.17
N VAL A 708 1.52 -27.79 26.36
CA VAL A 708 1.13 -29.13 25.91
C VAL A 708 2.23 -30.10 26.29
N SER A 709 1.88 -31.23 26.88
CA SER A 709 2.86 -32.13 27.48
C SER A 709 2.47 -33.58 27.39
N PHE A 710 3.47 -34.43 27.16
CA PHE A 710 3.40 -35.84 27.51
C PHE A 710 3.51 -35.95 29.03
N ILE A 711 2.51 -36.54 29.66
CA ILE A 711 2.45 -36.75 31.11
C ILE A 711 2.22 -38.22 31.39
N LYS A 712 3.05 -38.78 32.27
CA LYS A 712 2.78 -40.05 32.90
C LYS A 712 3.01 -39.90 34.41
N PRO A 713 1.92 -39.76 35.19
CA PRO A 713 2.04 -39.45 36.60
C PRO A 713 2.44 -40.69 37.41
N ARG A 714 2.98 -40.46 38.61
CA ARG A 714 3.26 -41.53 39.58
C ARG A 714 2.69 -41.18 40.96
N GLN A 715 2.43 -42.21 41.76
CA GLN A 715 2.16 -42.07 43.18
C GLN A 715 3.17 -42.87 43.98
N THR A 716 3.51 -42.37 45.17
CA THR A 716 4.43 -43.00 46.10
C THR A 716 3.74 -43.25 47.44
N ARG A 717 4.20 -44.26 48.17
CA ARG A 717 3.83 -44.48 49.57
C ARG A 717 5.02 -44.99 50.35
N GLY A 718 5.13 -44.57 51.60
CA GLY A 718 6.09 -45.15 52.55
C GLY A 718 5.54 -46.43 53.17
N CYS A 719 6.40 -47.41 53.36
CA CYS A 719 6.09 -48.67 54.03
C CYS A 719 7.09 -48.89 55.16
N ILE A 720 6.59 -49.12 56.38
CA ILE A 720 7.34 -49.57 57.55
C ILE A 720 6.51 -50.66 58.23
N VAL A 721 6.70 -51.92 57.84
CA VAL A 721 5.90 -53.12 58.21
C VAL A 721 4.43 -53.04 57.73
N VAL A 722 3.81 -51.87 57.79
CA VAL A 722 2.53 -51.48 57.19
C VAL A 722 2.77 -50.34 56.20
N CYS A 723 2.07 -50.33 55.08
CA CYS A 723 2.17 -49.27 54.07
C CYS A 723 1.16 -48.14 54.34
N GLY A 724 1.60 -46.90 54.19
CA GLY A 724 0.74 -45.71 54.21
C GLY A 724 -0.11 -45.56 52.95
N SER A 725 -0.89 -44.47 52.89
CA SER A 725 -1.73 -44.14 51.73
C SER A 725 -0.90 -43.70 50.53
N TRP A 726 -1.44 -43.85 49.32
CA TRP A 726 -0.77 -43.37 48.11
C TRP A 726 -0.90 -41.86 47.98
N GLY A 727 0.22 -41.18 47.74
CA GLY A 727 0.27 -39.74 47.48
C GLY A 727 0.97 -39.42 46.17
N ALA A 728 0.61 -38.32 45.52
CA ALA A 728 1.45 -37.78 44.46
C ALA A 728 2.73 -37.18 45.07
N PRO A 729 3.92 -37.49 44.52
CA PRO A 729 5.16 -36.88 44.97
C PRO A 729 5.18 -35.37 44.70
N SER A 730 5.93 -34.62 45.50
CA SER A 730 6.05 -33.15 45.39
C SER A 730 6.79 -32.67 44.14
N ASP A 731 7.28 -33.58 43.30
CA ASP A 731 8.07 -33.29 42.11
C ASP A 731 7.21 -33.09 40.85
N GLN A 732 5.92 -33.46 40.88
CA GLN A 732 4.93 -33.20 39.83
C GLN A 732 3.82 -32.28 40.33
N ALA A 733 3.38 -31.34 39.50
CA ALA A 733 2.23 -30.50 39.83
C ALA A 733 0.93 -31.29 39.78
N THR A 734 0.34 -31.55 40.94
CA THR A 734 -0.92 -32.31 41.09
C THR A 734 -2.08 -31.67 40.33
N ALA A 735 -2.09 -30.33 40.22
CA ALA A 735 -3.08 -29.57 39.46
C ALA A 735 -3.03 -29.81 37.94
N LEU A 736 -1.98 -30.46 37.43
CA LEU A 736 -1.86 -30.88 36.03
C LEU A 736 -2.10 -32.37 35.80
N ILE A 737 -2.39 -33.12 36.87
CA ILE A 737 -2.84 -34.52 36.78
C ILE A 737 -4.37 -34.51 36.64
N PRO A 738 -4.94 -34.89 35.47
CA PRO A 738 -6.37 -34.81 35.25
C PRO A 738 -7.18 -35.53 36.33
N GLY A 739 -8.12 -34.79 36.94
CA GLY A 739 -9.05 -35.29 37.96
C GLY A 739 -8.44 -35.74 39.29
N TYR A 740 -7.14 -35.49 39.53
CA TYR A 740 -6.48 -35.88 40.78
C TYR A 740 -6.79 -34.91 41.92
N ALA A 741 -7.27 -35.44 43.05
CA ALA A 741 -7.44 -34.69 44.29
C ALA A 741 -6.86 -35.42 45.52
N SER A 742 -6.96 -36.75 45.56
CA SER A 742 -6.44 -37.60 46.65
C SER A 742 -6.24 -39.04 46.16
N ASP A 743 -5.80 -39.97 47.01
CA ASP A 743 -5.77 -41.41 46.66
C ASP A 743 -7.16 -41.95 46.28
N ALA A 744 -8.18 -41.58 47.08
CA ALA A 744 -9.56 -41.99 46.85
C ALA A 744 -10.18 -41.33 45.60
N ALA A 745 -9.62 -40.19 45.18
CA ALA A 745 -10.01 -39.46 43.98
C ALA A 745 -8.77 -39.24 43.09
N ALA A 746 -8.13 -40.34 42.69
CA ALA A 746 -6.88 -40.29 41.92
C ALA A 746 -7.10 -39.89 40.45
N GLY A 747 -8.36 -39.86 39.99
CA GLY A 747 -8.73 -39.41 38.65
C GLY A 747 -8.54 -40.47 37.55
N PRO A 748 -8.88 -40.12 36.30
CA PRO A 748 -8.93 -41.04 35.16
C PRO A 748 -7.59 -41.71 34.82
N LEU A 749 -6.45 -41.06 35.07
CA LEU A 749 -5.13 -41.66 34.80
C LEU A 749 -4.77 -42.82 35.74
N PHE A 750 -5.51 -42.96 36.85
CA PHE A 750 -5.36 -44.03 37.84
C PHE A 750 -6.62 -44.91 37.94
N SER A 751 -7.45 -44.96 36.90
CA SER A 751 -8.74 -45.66 36.89
C SER A 751 -8.69 -47.19 36.70
N ASN A 752 -7.56 -47.80 36.34
CA ASN A 752 -7.44 -49.25 36.10
C ASN A 752 -6.49 -49.99 37.09
N PRO A 753 -7.03 -50.51 38.22
CA PRO A 753 -6.29 -51.24 39.26
C PRO A 753 -5.35 -52.34 38.77
N GLY A 754 -5.73 -53.06 37.71
CA GLY A 754 -5.01 -54.22 37.19
C GLY A 754 -3.71 -53.86 36.44
N LEU A 755 -3.56 -52.61 35.99
CA LEU A 755 -2.34 -52.11 35.37
C LEU A 755 -1.32 -51.58 36.39
N PHE A 756 -1.70 -51.48 37.68
CA PHE A 756 -0.88 -50.88 38.75
C PHE A 756 0.01 -51.88 39.52
N GLN A 757 0.13 -53.13 39.07
CA GLN A 757 0.85 -54.20 39.80
C GLN A 757 2.39 -54.09 39.77
N ASN A 758 2.96 -52.91 39.51
CA ASN A 758 4.41 -52.73 39.43
C ASN A 758 4.90 -51.88 40.58
N LEU A 759 4.99 -52.51 41.74
CA LEU A 759 5.66 -51.96 42.91
C LEU A 759 7.16 -51.94 42.62
N GLU A 760 7.69 -50.81 42.13
CA GLU A 760 9.12 -50.57 42.23
C GLU A 760 9.42 -50.20 43.68
N GLN A 761 9.94 -51.16 44.44
CA GLN A 761 10.30 -51.00 45.83
C GLN A 761 11.76 -50.55 45.91
N THR A 762 12.02 -49.34 46.39
CA THR A 762 13.37 -48.76 46.39
C THR A 762 14.26 -49.24 47.57
N SER A 763 13.75 -50.09 48.47
CA SER A 763 14.50 -50.68 49.60
C SER A 763 13.83 -51.92 50.23
N GLN A 764 14.53 -52.60 51.16
CA GLN A 764 14.23 -53.87 51.86
C GLN A 764 12.73 -54.25 52.04
N PRO A 765 12.36 -55.56 52.07
CA PRO A 765 10.98 -56.08 51.93
C PRO A 765 9.92 -55.52 52.90
N PHE A 766 10.31 -54.86 53.99
CA PHE A 766 9.40 -54.29 55.00
C PHE A 766 9.65 -52.80 55.32
N ILE A 767 10.68 -52.17 54.75
CA ILE A 767 11.02 -50.76 54.97
C ILE A 767 11.41 -50.14 53.64
N GLY A 768 10.53 -49.28 53.07
CA GLY A 768 10.84 -48.59 51.82
C GLY A 768 9.75 -47.74 51.21
N THR A 769 10.08 -47.13 50.07
CA THR A 769 9.12 -46.40 49.24
C THR A 769 8.65 -47.31 48.11
N GLN A 770 7.34 -47.45 47.97
CA GLN A 770 6.74 -48.10 46.82
C GLN A 770 6.21 -47.05 45.86
N GLN A 771 6.36 -47.31 44.55
CA GLN A 771 5.84 -46.44 43.50
C GLN A 771 4.80 -47.20 42.65
N ARG A 772 3.78 -46.49 42.19
CA ARG A 772 2.86 -46.96 41.14
C ARG A 772 2.69 -45.88 40.07
N TYR A 773 2.46 -46.31 38.84
CA TYR A 773 2.41 -45.43 37.67
C TYR A 773 0.99 -45.34 37.11
N GLY A 774 0.57 -44.13 36.73
CA GLY A 774 -0.66 -43.91 36.00
C GLY A 774 -0.50 -44.18 34.49
N LEU A 775 -1.61 -44.05 33.76
CA LEU A 775 -1.62 -44.13 32.31
C LEU A 775 -0.90 -42.93 31.68
N PRO A 776 -0.11 -43.12 30.60
CA PRO A 776 0.44 -42.02 29.83
C PRO A 776 -0.66 -41.23 29.12
N ALA A 777 -0.50 -39.92 29.03
CA ALA A 777 -1.46 -39.02 28.40
C ALA A 777 -0.77 -37.84 27.72
N ILE A 778 -1.45 -37.27 26.72
CA ILE A 778 -1.19 -35.90 26.26
C ILE A 778 -2.14 -34.99 27.04
N VAL A 779 -1.60 -33.94 27.65
CA VAL A 779 -2.39 -32.96 28.41
C VAL A 779 -2.13 -31.57 27.87
N LEU A 780 -3.21 -30.87 27.53
CA LEU A 780 -3.21 -29.43 27.28
C LEU A 780 -3.58 -28.73 28.57
N TRP A 781 -2.83 -27.71 28.96
CA TRP A 781 -3.01 -27.01 30.22
C TRP A 781 -2.68 -25.52 30.08
N LYS A 782 -3.12 -24.73 31.07
CA LYS A 782 -2.79 -23.30 31.19
C LYS A 782 -2.36 -22.94 32.59
N ARG A 783 -1.61 -21.85 32.71
CA ARG A 783 -1.37 -21.14 33.97
C ARG A 783 -1.72 -19.67 33.80
N THR A 784 -2.60 -19.20 34.67
CA THR A 784 -2.99 -17.78 34.80
C THR A 784 -2.83 -17.36 36.27
N SER A 785 -3.36 -16.18 36.64
CA SER A 785 -3.44 -15.75 38.03
C SER A 785 -4.21 -16.73 38.94
N ALA A 786 -5.05 -17.61 38.38
CA ALA A 786 -5.76 -18.65 39.11
C ALA A 786 -4.88 -19.90 39.43
N GLY A 787 -3.63 -19.92 38.96
CA GLY A 787 -2.72 -21.06 39.10
C GLY A 787 -2.78 -22.02 37.90
N PHE A 788 -2.28 -23.24 38.11
CA PHE A 788 -2.26 -24.29 37.08
C PHE A 788 -3.65 -24.92 36.89
N GLN A 789 -4.03 -25.10 35.63
CA GLN A 789 -5.27 -25.77 35.26
C GLN A 789 -5.04 -26.63 34.01
N TRP A 790 -5.24 -27.95 34.11
CA TRP A 790 -5.38 -28.79 32.92
C TRP A 790 -6.69 -28.45 32.19
N LEU A 791 -6.68 -28.45 30.86
CA LEU A 791 -7.84 -28.11 30.03
C LEU A 791 -8.49 -29.37 29.46
N ALA A 792 -7.68 -30.21 28.82
CA ALA A 792 -8.12 -31.44 28.20
C ALA A 792 -6.99 -32.48 28.22
N TYR A 793 -7.36 -33.76 28.22
CA TYR A 793 -6.40 -34.87 28.18
C TYR A 793 -6.81 -35.94 27.18
N ARG A 794 -5.82 -36.61 26.58
CA ARG A 794 -5.98 -37.84 25.79
C ARG A 794 -5.15 -38.94 26.42
N ILE A 795 -5.78 -40.05 26.81
CA ILE A 795 -5.06 -41.24 27.29
C ILE A 795 -4.38 -41.92 26.11
N LEU A 796 -3.11 -42.28 26.28
CA LEU A 796 -2.31 -42.96 25.26
C LEU A 796 -2.32 -44.47 25.47
N THR A 797 -2.43 -45.18 24.36
CA THR A 797 -2.41 -46.64 24.27
C THR A 797 -1.36 -47.07 23.25
N THR A 798 -0.99 -48.35 23.24
CA THR A 798 -0.06 -48.87 22.23
C THR A 798 -0.57 -48.72 20.80
N ALA A 799 -1.89 -48.59 20.60
CA ALA A 799 -2.49 -48.32 19.29
C ALA A 799 -2.18 -46.91 18.77
N ASP A 800 -1.84 -45.96 19.64
CA ASP A 800 -1.41 -44.61 19.26
C ASP A 800 0.04 -44.56 18.75
N GLY A 801 0.81 -45.64 18.93
CA GLY A 801 2.16 -45.82 18.36
C GLY A 801 3.27 -44.95 18.96
N ILE A 802 2.92 -43.94 19.75
CA ILE A 802 3.83 -43.07 20.52
C ILE A 802 4.11 -43.59 21.93
N VAL A 803 3.48 -44.70 22.33
CA VAL A 803 3.85 -45.44 23.54
C VAL A 803 4.00 -46.93 23.26
N TYR A 804 4.90 -47.59 23.97
CA TYR A 804 5.17 -49.02 23.84
C TYR A 804 5.26 -49.70 25.21
N ALA A 805 4.99 -51.00 25.26
CA ALA A 805 5.13 -51.80 26.48
C ALA A 805 6.54 -52.42 26.54
N PRO A 806 7.42 -52.00 27.48
CA PRO A 806 8.78 -52.54 27.59
C PRO A 806 8.78 -53.88 28.33
N GLY A 807 8.38 -54.98 27.71
CA GLY A 807 8.48 -56.32 28.32
C GLY A 807 7.93 -56.39 29.77
N SER A 808 8.58 -57.18 30.65
CA SER A 808 8.19 -57.27 32.06
C SER A 808 8.73 -56.08 32.89
N PRO A 809 7.88 -55.40 33.67
CA PRO A 809 6.46 -55.73 33.84
C PRO A 809 5.59 -55.18 32.70
N ALA A 810 4.68 -56.05 32.20
CA ALA A 810 3.91 -55.95 30.95
C ALA A 810 3.07 -54.66 30.77
N ASN A 811 2.87 -53.88 31.83
CA ASN A 811 1.90 -52.77 31.88
C ASN A 811 2.56 -51.38 32.05
N ALA A 812 3.89 -51.27 31.99
CA ALA A 812 4.59 -50.02 32.23
C ALA A 812 4.89 -49.23 30.94
N LEU A 813 3.84 -48.79 30.24
CA LEU A 813 3.96 -48.06 28.96
C LEU A 813 5.02 -46.96 28.98
N ARG A 814 5.93 -46.94 28.01
CA ARG A 814 7.01 -45.96 27.85
C ARG A 814 6.74 -45.10 26.63
N LEU A 815 7.25 -43.87 26.62
CA LEU A 815 7.19 -42.99 25.45
C LEU A 815 8.12 -43.55 24.37
N THR A 816 7.63 -43.69 23.14
CA THR A 816 8.47 -44.06 22.00
C THR A 816 9.54 -42.99 21.80
N ASN A 817 10.79 -43.39 21.58
CA ASN A 817 11.91 -42.47 21.36
C ASN A 817 11.59 -41.48 20.23
N TRP A 818 11.89 -40.20 20.46
CA TRP A 818 11.67 -39.12 19.51
C TRP A 818 10.20 -38.95 19.06
N SER A 819 9.26 -39.22 19.97
CA SER A 819 7.84 -38.90 19.75
C SER A 819 7.68 -37.40 19.53
N THR A 820 7.00 -37.03 18.46
CA THR A 820 6.80 -35.63 18.10
C THR A 820 5.54 -35.10 18.75
N LEU A 821 5.64 -33.91 19.34
CA LEU A 821 4.51 -33.13 19.83
C LEU A 821 4.44 -31.84 19.02
N MET A 822 3.24 -31.51 18.53
CA MET A 822 3.00 -30.29 17.77
C MET A 822 1.75 -29.57 18.27
N ILE A 823 1.76 -28.24 18.19
CA ILE A 823 0.60 -27.39 18.44
C ILE A 823 0.44 -26.40 17.27
N ARG A 824 -0.80 -26.26 16.78
CA ARG A 824 -1.23 -25.15 15.93
C ARG A 824 -2.04 -24.18 16.79
N VAL A 825 -1.57 -22.95 16.87
CA VAL A 825 -2.21 -21.86 17.61
C VAL A 825 -2.74 -20.85 16.59
N ALA A 826 -4.05 -20.66 16.55
CA ALA A 826 -4.67 -19.62 15.75
C ALA A 826 -5.40 -18.62 16.66
N GLU A 827 -5.10 -17.34 16.52
CA GLU A 827 -5.79 -16.28 17.26
C GLU A 827 -6.63 -15.45 16.30
N GLY A 828 -7.89 -15.25 16.66
CA GLY A 828 -8.80 -14.48 15.82
C GLY A 828 -10.15 -14.22 16.48
N TYR A 829 -10.98 -13.50 15.76
CA TYR A 829 -12.40 -13.40 16.06
C TYR A 829 -13.17 -14.50 15.33
N SER A 830 -14.24 -15.00 15.95
CA SER A 830 -15.10 -16.00 15.34
C SER A 830 -16.18 -15.36 14.49
N LEU A 831 -16.45 -15.95 13.32
CA LEU A 831 -17.62 -15.64 12.49
C LEU A 831 -18.34 -16.94 12.14
N ILE A 832 -19.59 -17.08 12.58
CA ILE A 832 -20.41 -18.24 12.23
C ILE A 832 -20.97 -18.04 10.81
N PHE A 833 -20.85 -19.05 9.96
CA PHE A 833 -21.31 -19.03 8.58
C PHE A 833 -22.24 -20.21 8.25
N SER A 834 -23.03 -20.02 7.20
CA SER A 834 -23.93 -21.01 6.63
C SER A 834 -23.89 -20.95 5.10
N SER A 835 -24.46 -21.96 4.43
CA SER A 835 -24.53 -22.03 2.96
C SER A 835 -23.15 -21.91 2.27
N GLY A 836 -22.11 -22.47 2.88
CA GLY A 836 -20.76 -22.50 2.34
C GLY A 836 -20.65 -23.40 1.10
N GLY A 837 -19.94 -22.91 0.08
CA GLY A 837 -19.80 -23.54 -1.25
C GLY A 837 -20.36 -22.69 -2.40
N GLY A 838 -20.98 -21.54 -2.09
CA GLY A 838 -21.41 -20.52 -3.05
C GLY A 838 -22.74 -20.80 -3.78
N ALA A 839 -23.17 -19.83 -4.60
CA ALA A 839 -24.48 -19.81 -5.29
C ALA A 839 -24.49 -20.41 -6.72
N SER A 840 -23.34 -20.58 -7.38
CA SER A 840 -23.22 -21.31 -8.66
C SER A 840 -21.79 -21.86 -8.89
N GLY A 841 -21.66 -23.08 -9.42
CA GLY A 841 -20.37 -23.73 -9.71
C GLY A 841 -20.05 -24.93 -8.79
N VAL A 842 -18.84 -25.47 -8.89
CA VAL A 842 -18.31 -26.49 -7.98
C VAL A 842 -18.18 -25.88 -6.58
N GLY A 843 -18.57 -26.60 -5.53
CA GLY A 843 -18.55 -26.13 -4.14
C GLY A 843 -17.13 -25.88 -3.62
N VAL A 844 -16.59 -24.69 -3.92
CA VAL A 844 -15.21 -24.30 -3.56
C VAL A 844 -15.16 -23.87 -2.08
N PRO A 845 -14.27 -24.45 -1.27
CA PRO A 845 -14.07 -24.04 0.11
C PRO A 845 -13.42 -22.66 0.20
N ILE A 846 -13.73 -21.94 1.28
CA ILE A 846 -12.90 -20.81 1.72
C ILE A 846 -11.73 -21.40 2.49
N LYS A 847 -10.52 -20.96 2.18
CA LYS A 847 -9.25 -21.51 2.69
C LYS A 847 -8.54 -20.57 3.65
N GLU A 848 -7.55 -21.10 4.38
CA GLU A 848 -6.62 -20.27 5.13
C GLU A 848 -5.91 -19.28 4.18
N GLY A 849 -5.80 -18.02 4.58
CA GLY A 849 -5.22 -16.95 3.78
C GLY A 849 -6.22 -16.20 2.90
N ASP A 850 -7.41 -16.74 2.63
CA ASP A 850 -8.44 -16.04 1.87
C ASP A 850 -8.90 -14.77 2.60
N THR A 851 -9.21 -13.73 1.82
CA THR A 851 -9.87 -12.51 2.32
C THR A 851 -11.35 -12.57 1.99
N ILE A 852 -12.18 -12.55 3.04
CA ILE A 852 -13.62 -12.42 2.93
C ILE A 852 -14.01 -10.94 2.88
N GLU A 853 -14.91 -10.58 1.97
CA GLU A 853 -15.38 -9.21 1.75
C GLU A 853 -16.90 -9.15 1.67
N THR A 854 -17.46 -7.99 2.02
CA THR A 854 -18.85 -7.64 1.71
C THR A 854 -18.98 -7.24 0.23
N LEU A 855 -20.19 -7.28 -0.33
CA LEU A 855 -20.43 -6.95 -1.75
C LEU A 855 -19.92 -5.55 -2.15
N ASP A 856 -20.07 -4.59 -1.25
CA ASP A 856 -19.62 -3.20 -1.43
C ASP A 856 -18.12 -3.00 -1.15
N LYS A 857 -17.41 -4.06 -0.74
CA LYS A 857 -15.98 -4.08 -0.36
C LYS A 857 -15.61 -3.10 0.75
N THR A 858 -16.58 -2.70 1.57
CA THR A 858 -16.33 -1.75 2.66
C THR A 858 -15.80 -2.45 3.90
N SER A 859 -16.25 -3.67 4.18
CA SER A 859 -15.72 -4.53 5.24
C SER A 859 -14.97 -5.73 4.67
N SER A 860 -13.86 -6.09 5.29
CA SER A 860 -13.08 -7.28 4.93
C SER A 860 -12.39 -7.91 6.13
N ALA A 861 -12.05 -9.19 6.03
CA ALA A 861 -11.27 -9.90 7.04
C ALA A 861 -10.48 -11.05 6.40
N ARG A 862 -9.31 -11.38 6.97
CA ARG A 862 -8.49 -12.52 6.54
C ARG A 862 -8.86 -13.76 7.36
N VAL A 863 -9.02 -14.90 6.70
CA VAL A 863 -9.16 -16.21 7.34
C VAL A 863 -7.77 -16.72 7.74
N VAL A 864 -7.56 -17.04 9.03
CA VAL A 864 -6.23 -17.37 9.57
C VAL A 864 -6.02 -18.84 9.92
N MET A 865 -7.03 -19.68 9.69
CA MET A 865 -6.93 -21.13 9.83
C MET A 865 -8.05 -21.81 9.05
N THR A 866 -7.90 -23.11 8.82
CA THR A 866 -8.94 -23.91 8.16
C THR A 866 -10.31 -23.76 8.83
N PRO A 867 -11.40 -23.56 8.05
CA PRO A 867 -12.73 -23.38 8.62
C PRO A 867 -13.20 -24.57 9.44
N ILE A 868 -13.79 -24.31 10.61
CA ILE A 868 -14.30 -25.36 11.49
C ILE A 868 -15.73 -25.71 11.06
N LEU A 869 -15.91 -26.89 10.46
CA LEU A 869 -17.23 -27.33 10.01
C LEU A 869 -18.04 -27.92 11.16
N THR A 870 -19.25 -27.38 11.38
CA THR A 870 -20.25 -27.90 12.34
C THR A 870 -21.33 -28.74 11.67
N GLY A 871 -21.41 -28.70 10.34
CA GLY A 871 -22.36 -29.46 9.55
C GLY A 871 -22.24 -29.17 8.05
N GLY A 872 -22.89 -30.01 7.25
CA GLY A 872 -22.89 -29.91 5.78
C GLY A 872 -21.54 -30.20 5.14
N SER A 873 -21.42 -29.91 3.85
CA SER A 873 -20.18 -30.09 3.08
C SER A 873 -20.02 -29.00 2.04
N TRP A 874 -18.76 -28.62 1.77
CA TRP A 874 -18.40 -27.64 0.75
C TRP A 874 -18.88 -28.08 -0.64
N THR A 875 -18.64 -29.34 -1.00
CA THR A 875 -19.06 -29.91 -2.29
C THR A 875 -20.59 -29.93 -2.42
N ALA A 876 -21.30 -30.21 -1.32
CA ALA A 876 -22.76 -30.21 -1.25
C ALA A 876 -23.37 -28.81 -1.07
N ARG A 877 -22.53 -27.75 -1.04
CA ARG A 877 -22.95 -26.34 -0.94
C ARG A 877 -23.83 -26.04 0.27
N SER A 878 -23.62 -26.81 1.34
CA SER A 878 -24.38 -26.77 2.59
C SER A 878 -23.47 -26.59 3.79
N ALA A 879 -22.18 -26.30 3.58
CA ALA A 879 -21.21 -26.17 4.66
C ALA A 879 -21.66 -25.07 5.64
N ALA A 880 -21.65 -25.40 6.92
CA ALA A 880 -21.94 -24.49 8.00
C ALA A 880 -20.91 -24.69 9.11
N GLY A 881 -20.48 -23.60 9.74
CA GLY A 881 -19.34 -23.65 10.63
C GLY A 881 -18.88 -22.30 11.13
N ALA A 882 -17.63 -22.23 11.57
CA ALA A 882 -16.99 -21.02 12.04
C ALA A 882 -15.72 -20.72 11.25
N PHE A 883 -15.58 -19.46 10.82
CA PHE A 883 -14.29 -18.89 10.42
C PHE A 883 -13.60 -18.26 11.62
N VAL A 884 -12.26 -18.27 11.59
CA VAL A 884 -11.41 -17.54 12.51
C VAL A 884 -10.71 -16.44 11.73
N LEU A 885 -10.91 -15.21 12.17
CA LEU A 885 -10.63 -14.01 11.39
C LEU A 885 -9.59 -13.11 12.07
N ALA A 886 -8.68 -12.57 11.27
CA ALA A 886 -7.77 -11.48 11.63
C ALA A 886 -7.83 -10.36 10.57
N ASN A 887 -7.05 -9.29 10.77
CA ASN A 887 -7.00 -8.15 9.86
C ASN A 887 -8.38 -7.56 9.51
N ILE A 888 -9.25 -7.39 10.51
CA ILE A 888 -10.63 -7.00 10.28
C ILE A 888 -10.70 -5.50 9.97
N LYS A 889 -11.20 -5.17 8.77
CA LYS A 889 -11.61 -3.84 8.37
C LYS A 889 -13.12 -3.75 8.45
N THR A 890 -13.62 -2.78 9.21
CA THR A 890 -15.06 -2.51 9.30
C THR A 890 -15.37 -1.25 8.50
N GLY A 891 -16.30 -1.35 7.56
CA GLY A 891 -16.78 -0.24 6.73
C GLY A 891 -18.26 0.07 6.95
N ALA A 892 -18.91 0.65 5.93
CA ALA A 892 -20.31 1.05 6.00
C ALA A 892 -21.26 -0.15 6.20
N THR A 893 -20.93 -1.31 5.61
CA THR A 893 -21.70 -2.55 5.77
C THR A 893 -20.92 -3.50 6.67
N ALA A 894 -21.34 -3.66 7.92
CA ALA A 894 -20.72 -4.60 8.85
C ALA A 894 -20.96 -6.07 8.42
N ILE A 895 -20.02 -6.96 8.74
CA ILE A 895 -20.21 -8.41 8.59
C ILE A 895 -21.17 -8.87 9.70
N ALA A 896 -22.46 -8.88 9.38
CA ALA A 896 -23.55 -9.23 10.28
C ALA A 896 -24.35 -10.43 9.76
N ALA A 897 -25.26 -10.96 10.59
CA ALA A 897 -26.13 -12.07 10.22
C ALA A 897 -26.91 -11.78 8.92
N GLY A 898 -26.91 -12.74 8.01
CA GLY A 898 -27.55 -12.65 6.69
C GLY A 898 -26.69 -12.04 5.59
N VAL A 899 -25.51 -11.49 5.90
CA VAL A 899 -24.65 -10.84 4.89
C VAL A 899 -23.93 -11.90 4.04
N PRO A 900 -24.02 -11.83 2.68
CA PRO A 900 -23.24 -12.69 1.80
C PRO A 900 -21.75 -12.36 1.86
N LEU A 901 -20.92 -13.40 1.93
CA LEU A 901 -19.46 -13.33 2.02
C LEU A 901 -18.85 -13.65 0.67
N TYR A 902 -18.03 -12.72 0.16
CA TYR A 902 -17.37 -12.83 -1.13
C TYR A 902 -15.88 -13.10 -0.94
N VAL A 903 -15.33 -13.97 -1.79
CA VAL A 903 -13.89 -14.15 -1.97
C VAL A 903 -13.60 -13.97 -3.45
N ASN A 904 -12.68 -13.07 -3.79
CA ASN A 904 -12.36 -12.71 -5.18
C ASN A 904 -13.61 -12.31 -6.01
N GLY A 905 -14.55 -11.60 -5.39
CA GLY A 905 -15.79 -11.14 -6.03
C GLY A 905 -16.85 -12.22 -6.25
N VAL A 906 -16.63 -13.46 -5.79
CA VAL A 906 -17.60 -14.56 -5.88
C VAL A 906 -18.17 -14.85 -4.50
N GLN A 907 -19.50 -14.91 -4.38
CA GLN A 907 -20.15 -15.29 -3.12
C GLN A 907 -19.83 -16.76 -2.79
N ARG A 908 -19.24 -17.00 -1.61
CA ARG A 908 -18.80 -18.33 -1.16
C ARG A 908 -19.56 -18.85 0.04
N ALA A 909 -20.08 -17.99 0.90
CA ALA A 909 -20.85 -18.35 2.09
C ALA A 909 -21.74 -17.18 2.52
N ASN A 910 -22.57 -17.39 3.54
CA ASN A 910 -23.33 -16.34 4.20
C ASN A 910 -22.93 -16.27 5.69
N ALA A 911 -22.77 -15.07 6.23
CA ALA A 911 -22.64 -14.88 7.66
C ALA A 911 -23.95 -15.29 8.35
N ALA A 912 -23.90 -16.27 9.24
CA ALA A 912 -25.04 -16.71 10.03
C ALA A 912 -25.19 -15.89 11.32
N ALA A 913 -24.08 -15.36 11.83
CA ALA A 913 -24.04 -14.44 12.96
C ALA A 913 -23.02 -13.31 12.69
N GLY A 914 -23.04 -12.26 13.51
CA GLY A 914 -21.98 -11.25 13.49
C GLY A 914 -20.65 -11.78 14.03
N VAL A 915 -19.57 -11.06 13.70
CA VAL A 915 -18.23 -11.34 14.24
C VAL A 915 -18.21 -11.14 15.75
N THR A 916 -17.58 -12.06 16.50
CA THR A 916 -17.46 -11.95 17.97
C THR A 916 -16.62 -10.75 18.39
N ALA A 917 -16.94 -10.15 19.55
CA ALA A 917 -16.23 -8.99 20.08
C ALA A 917 -14.88 -9.30 20.76
N THR A 918 -14.66 -10.55 21.20
CA THR A 918 -13.48 -10.97 21.97
C THR A 918 -12.55 -11.84 21.15
N LYS A 919 -11.24 -11.54 21.17
CA LYS A 919 -10.22 -12.40 20.58
C LYS A 919 -10.17 -13.73 21.33
N ARG A 920 -9.94 -14.83 20.61
CA ARG A 920 -9.83 -16.18 21.20
C ARG A 920 -8.67 -16.94 20.57
N ASN A 921 -8.06 -17.81 21.35
CA ASN A 921 -7.07 -18.79 20.93
C ASN A 921 -7.76 -20.10 20.57
N TYR A 922 -7.54 -20.58 19.35
CA TYR A 922 -7.97 -21.88 18.84
C TYR A 922 -6.77 -22.81 18.81
N LEU A 923 -6.84 -23.87 19.61
CA LEU A 923 -5.71 -24.75 19.90
C LEU A 923 -5.97 -26.14 19.33
N ARG A 924 -5.06 -26.61 18.47
CA ARG A 924 -5.03 -27.98 17.94
C ARG A 924 -3.71 -28.64 18.25
N VAL A 925 -3.77 -29.78 18.92
CA VAL A 925 -2.59 -30.56 19.26
C VAL A 925 -2.47 -31.73 18.31
N TYR A 926 -1.25 -32.01 17.85
CA TYR A 926 -0.91 -33.15 17.03
C TYR A 926 0.21 -33.96 17.67
N TYR A 927 0.25 -35.24 17.35
CA TYR A 927 1.37 -36.11 17.68
C TYR A 927 1.74 -36.99 16.49
N THR A 928 2.99 -37.43 16.48
CA THR A 928 3.48 -38.45 15.54
C THR A 928 4.72 -39.13 16.09
N ARG A 929 5.28 -40.07 15.34
CA ARG A 929 6.45 -40.85 15.72
C ARG A 929 7.48 -40.91 14.58
N PRO A 930 8.72 -41.32 14.86
CA PRO A 930 9.78 -41.36 13.85
C PRO A 930 9.58 -42.37 12.72
N THR A 931 8.72 -43.37 12.92
CA THR A 931 8.49 -44.47 11.98
C THR A 931 7.06 -44.46 11.47
N ALA A 932 6.86 -44.89 10.22
CA ALA A 932 5.53 -44.96 9.63
C ALA A 932 4.61 -45.90 10.44
N GLN A 933 3.33 -45.60 10.51
CA GLN A 933 2.32 -46.40 11.19
C GLN A 933 1.15 -46.65 10.23
N GLY A 934 0.81 -47.91 9.96
CA GLY A 934 -0.25 -48.23 9.01
C GLY A 934 -0.03 -47.67 7.60
N THR A 935 -1.11 -47.37 6.89
CA THR A 935 -1.08 -46.82 5.52
C THR A 935 -1.68 -45.42 5.49
N ALA A 936 -0.83 -44.42 5.26
CA ALA A 936 -1.20 -43.00 5.18
C ALA A 936 -2.40 -42.74 4.25
N ASN A 937 -3.27 -41.82 4.65
CA ASN A 937 -4.52 -41.56 3.94
C ASN A 937 -4.96 -40.08 4.10
N ALA A 938 -6.23 -39.76 3.81
CA ALA A 938 -6.78 -38.40 3.91
C ALA A 938 -7.60 -38.16 5.20
N ASN A 939 -7.30 -38.88 6.28
CA ASN A 939 -8.01 -38.79 7.56
C ASN A 939 -7.06 -38.41 8.71
N GLN A 940 -7.11 -37.14 9.12
CA GLN A 940 -6.25 -36.58 10.15
C GLN A 940 -6.49 -37.13 11.58
N THR A 941 -7.59 -37.86 11.80
CA THR A 941 -7.97 -38.34 13.14
C THR A 941 -7.53 -39.77 13.44
N ASP A 942 -7.15 -40.56 12.44
CA ASP A 942 -6.65 -41.92 12.66
C ASP A 942 -5.15 -41.93 13.03
N ASN A 943 -4.57 -43.12 13.21
CA ASN A 943 -3.15 -43.28 13.54
C ASN A 943 -2.32 -43.74 12.32
N ASN A 944 -2.86 -43.69 11.11
CA ASN A 944 -2.18 -44.18 9.91
C ASN A 944 -1.31 -43.08 9.30
N ARG A 945 0.00 -43.02 9.60
CA ARG A 945 0.87 -41.89 9.24
C ARG A 945 2.15 -42.29 8.53
N LEU A 946 2.66 -41.36 7.71
CA LEU A 946 4.04 -41.37 7.25
C LEU A 946 5.01 -41.19 8.41
N ALA A 947 6.27 -41.60 8.21
CA ALA A 947 7.33 -41.42 9.19
C ALA A 947 7.68 -39.93 9.36
N ASN A 948 7.85 -39.47 10.61
CA ASN A 948 8.43 -38.16 10.92
C ASN A 948 9.82 -38.30 11.56
N PRO A 949 10.84 -38.72 10.79
CA PRO A 949 12.14 -39.12 11.33
C PRO A 949 12.89 -37.93 11.94
N ARG A 950 13.83 -38.22 12.85
CA ARG A 950 14.76 -37.22 13.40
C ARG A 950 15.52 -36.47 12.28
N ASN A 951 15.89 -35.21 12.50
CA ASN A 951 16.45 -34.28 11.52
C ASN A 951 15.50 -33.91 10.37
N SER A 952 14.19 -33.96 10.61
CA SER A 952 13.17 -33.51 9.65
C SER A 952 12.02 -32.79 10.34
N VAL A 953 11.33 -31.94 9.59
CA VAL A 953 10.14 -31.21 10.04
C VAL A 953 9.07 -31.40 8.99
N ASN A 954 7.90 -31.91 9.39
CA ASN A 954 6.78 -32.13 8.50
C ASN A 954 5.53 -31.55 9.16
N TRP A 955 4.90 -30.58 8.50
CA TRP A 955 3.71 -29.90 8.99
C TRP A 955 2.43 -30.56 8.45
N PRO A 956 1.34 -30.58 9.22
CA PRO A 956 0.03 -30.85 8.67
C PRO A 956 -0.33 -29.76 7.65
N PRO A 957 -1.08 -30.09 6.59
CA PRO A 957 -1.65 -29.10 5.69
C PRO A 957 -2.36 -27.97 6.45
N ASP A 958 -2.26 -26.75 5.93
CA ASP A 958 -2.96 -25.59 6.50
C ASP A 958 -4.49 -25.81 6.45
N ASP A 959 -4.98 -26.30 5.30
CA ASP A 959 -6.38 -26.69 5.09
C ASP A 959 -6.60 -28.20 5.07
N LEU A 960 -7.67 -28.64 5.74
CA LEU A 960 -8.03 -30.05 5.81
C LEU A 960 -8.36 -30.66 4.43
N THR A 961 -8.86 -29.85 3.49
CA THR A 961 -9.17 -30.33 2.13
C THR A 961 -7.93 -30.71 1.32
N ASP A 962 -6.75 -30.27 1.75
CA ASP A 962 -5.47 -30.50 1.07
C ASP A 962 -4.71 -31.71 1.67
N LEU A 963 -5.31 -32.38 2.66
CA LEU A 963 -4.80 -33.62 3.24
C LEU A 963 -4.96 -34.79 2.26
N ALA A 964 -3.84 -35.47 2.01
CA ALA A 964 -3.74 -36.63 1.14
C ALA A 964 -2.71 -37.62 1.70
N ALA A 965 -2.74 -38.86 1.22
CA ALA A 965 -1.81 -39.91 1.67
C ALA A 965 -0.32 -39.53 1.54
N SER A 966 0.03 -38.62 0.63
CA SER A 966 1.40 -38.16 0.40
C SER A 966 1.91 -37.12 1.42
N ASN A 967 1.03 -36.47 2.18
CA ASN A 967 1.39 -35.42 3.14
C ASN A 967 0.83 -35.65 4.56
N ASP A 968 0.46 -36.89 4.85
CA ASP A 968 -0.18 -37.31 6.10
C ASP A 968 0.84 -37.79 7.14
N TYR A 969 1.53 -36.83 7.77
CA TYR A 969 2.63 -37.07 8.71
C TYR A 969 2.23 -37.08 10.18
N VAL A 970 1.12 -36.43 10.54
CA VAL A 970 0.76 -36.16 11.94
C VAL A 970 -0.70 -36.50 12.25
N THR A 971 -0.96 -37.03 13.44
CA THR A 971 -2.31 -37.33 13.94
C THR A 971 -2.83 -36.20 14.82
N LEU A 972 -4.07 -35.76 14.55
CA LEU A 972 -4.80 -34.82 15.40
C LEU A 972 -5.24 -35.48 16.71
N VAL A 973 -4.97 -34.81 17.83
CA VAL A 973 -5.43 -35.26 19.15
C VAL A 973 -6.94 -35.12 19.27
N GLN A 974 -7.64 -36.24 19.45
CA GLN A 974 -9.02 -36.29 19.94
C GLN A 974 -9.01 -36.43 21.46
N TRP A 975 -9.53 -35.43 22.17
CA TRP A 975 -9.51 -35.39 23.64
C TRP A 975 -10.43 -36.46 24.23
N THR A 976 -9.93 -37.20 25.22
CA THR A 976 -10.67 -38.22 25.98
C THR A 976 -11.56 -37.60 27.05
N GLY A 977 -11.10 -36.51 27.68
CA GLY A 977 -11.86 -35.80 28.70
C GLY A 977 -11.42 -34.35 28.88
N TYR A 978 -12.29 -33.57 29.53
CA TYR A 978 -12.16 -32.12 29.71
C TYR A 978 -12.27 -31.75 31.19
N ASN A 979 -11.62 -30.65 31.57
CA ASN A 979 -11.78 -30.10 32.92
C ASN A 979 -13.15 -29.44 33.08
N THR A 980 -13.55 -29.24 34.33
CA THR A 980 -14.78 -28.54 34.67
C THR A 980 -14.81 -27.17 34.00
N GLY A 981 -15.87 -26.90 33.23
CA GLY A 981 -16.05 -25.65 32.48
C GLY A 981 -15.29 -25.57 31.14
N VAL A 982 -14.61 -26.64 30.73
CA VAL A 982 -13.91 -26.74 29.44
C VAL A 982 -14.65 -27.72 28.53
N SER A 983 -14.77 -27.41 27.25
CA SER A 983 -15.34 -28.30 26.23
C SER A 983 -14.63 -28.10 24.90
N ALA A 984 -14.55 -29.14 24.07
CA ALA A 984 -14.11 -28.97 22.69
C ALA A 984 -15.13 -28.18 21.87
N PHE A 985 -14.64 -27.37 20.94
CA PHE A 985 -15.48 -26.72 19.94
C PHE A 985 -16.10 -27.78 19.03
N THR A 986 -17.41 -27.69 18.79
CA THR A 986 -18.13 -28.66 17.98
C THR A 986 -17.61 -28.65 16.54
N SER A 987 -17.17 -29.81 16.06
CA SER A 987 -16.70 -29.99 14.69
C SER A 987 -17.09 -31.38 14.17
N THR A 988 -17.60 -31.46 12.94
CA THR A 988 -17.93 -32.72 12.26
C THR A 988 -16.71 -33.37 11.61
N SER A 989 -15.72 -32.56 11.21
CA SER A 989 -14.48 -33.04 10.59
C SER A 989 -13.36 -33.30 11.60
N GLU A 990 -13.39 -32.61 12.74
CA GLU A 990 -12.38 -32.67 13.79
C GLU A 990 -13.03 -32.92 15.17
N PRO A 991 -13.78 -34.03 15.35
CA PRO A 991 -14.57 -34.23 16.56
C PRO A 991 -13.66 -34.32 17.79
N SER A 992 -14.07 -33.64 18.86
CA SER A 992 -13.40 -33.62 20.17
C SER A 992 -11.96 -33.12 20.15
N ALA A 993 -11.51 -32.34 19.15
CA ALA A 993 -10.09 -31.96 19.00
C ALA A 993 -9.76 -30.50 19.35
N ILE A 994 -10.65 -29.56 19.04
CA ILE A 994 -10.33 -28.12 19.10
C ILE A 994 -10.67 -27.55 20.47
N ILE A 995 -9.69 -26.99 21.17
CA ILE A 995 -9.94 -26.22 22.41
C ILE A 995 -9.93 -24.73 22.10
N VAL A 996 -10.92 -24.01 22.61
CA VAL A 996 -11.04 -22.56 22.43
C VAL A 996 -11.02 -21.88 23.79
N ASP A 997 -10.11 -20.92 23.95
CA ASP A 997 -9.94 -20.17 25.20
C ASP A 997 -9.73 -18.67 24.90
N SER A 998 -10.21 -17.80 25.78
CA SER A 998 -10.06 -16.34 25.67
C SER A 998 -8.93 -15.80 26.55
N ASP A 999 -8.27 -16.65 27.34
CA ASP A 999 -7.11 -16.26 28.13
C ASP A 999 -5.83 -16.15 27.27
N LEU A 1000 -4.84 -15.43 27.80
CA LEU A 1000 -3.49 -15.26 27.22
C LEU A 1000 -3.49 -14.81 25.74
N THR A 1001 -4.41 -13.91 25.37
CA THR A 1001 -4.41 -13.27 24.04
C THR A 1001 -3.29 -12.23 23.92
N THR A 1002 -2.89 -11.95 22.69
CA THR A 1002 -1.88 -10.94 22.37
C THR A 1002 -2.26 -9.52 22.78
N PRO A 1003 -1.28 -8.61 22.91
CA PRO A 1003 -1.52 -7.20 23.21
C PRO A 1003 -2.49 -6.52 22.23
N THR A 1004 -3.18 -5.50 22.73
CA THR A 1004 -4.07 -4.66 21.93
C THR A 1004 -3.27 -3.93 20.85
N TRP A 1005 -3.80 -3.93 19.62
CA TRP A 1005 -3.21 -3.25 18.49
C TRP A 1005 -4.03 -2.00 18.13
N THR A 1006 -3.34 -0.98 17.66
CA THR A 1006 -3.91 0.26 17.13
C THR A 1006 -3.25 0.60 15.79
N SER A 1007 -3.85 1.49 15.00
CA SER A 1007 -3.28 1.91 13.71
C SER A 1007 -1.92 2.61 13.83
N THR A 1008 -1.51 3.02 15.04
CA THR A 1008 -0.20 3.63 15.33
C THR A 1008 0.81 2.64 15.91
N SER A 1009 0.42 1.38 16.15
CA SER A 1009 1.29 0.37 16.75
C SER A 1009 2.45 0.01 15.81
N THR A 1010 3.61 -0.24 16.41
CA THR A 1010 4.88 -0.66 15.81
C THR A 1010 5.30 -2.01 16.39
N THR A 1011 6.36 -2.63 15.89
CA THR A 1011 6.88 -3.88 16.48
C THR A 1011 7.35 -3.70 17.93
N ALA A 1012 7.66 -2.47 18.36
CA ALA A 1012 8.02 -2.18 19.75
C ALA A 1012 6.81 -2.27 20.69
N ASP A 1013 5.59 -2.15 20.18
CA ASP A 1013 4.35 -2.30 20.95
C ASP A 1013 3.95 -3.76 21.14
N PHE A 1014 4.73 -4.71 20.61
CA PHE A 1014 4.68 -6.12 20.99
C PHE A 1014 5.38 -6.34 22.34
N VAL A 1015 4.95 -5.55 23.33
CA VAL A 1015 5.37 -5.60 24.73
C VAL A 1015 4.12 -5.49 25.58
N PHE A 1016 4.11 -6.15 26.73
CA PHE A 1016 3.01 -6.02 27.69
C PHE A 1016 3.18 -4.73 28.53
N PRO A 1017 2.14 -4.25 29.24
CA PRO A 1017 2.20 -3.00 30.01
C PRO A 1017 3.33 -2.88 31.05
N ASN A 1018 4.00 -4.00 31.38
CA ASN A 1018 5.17 -4.08 32.26
C ASN A 1018 6.51 -3.89 31.53
N GLY A 1019 6.51 -3.60 30.23
CA GLY A 1019 7.73 -3.34 29.43
C GLY A 1019 8.47 -4.60 28.96
N ASN A 1020 7.97 -5.79 29.28
CA ASN A 1020 8.54 -7.05 28.80
C ASN A 1020 8.10 -7.34 27.35
N SER A 1021 8.99 -7.97 26.58
CA SER A 1021 8.68 -8.56 25.27
C SER A 1021 7.36 -9.34 25.32
N GLY A 1022 6.61 -9.34 24.22
CA GLY A 1022 5.36 -10.08 24.06
C GLY A 1022 5.52 -11.59 24.21
N ASP A 1023 4.72 -12.37 23.49
CA ASP A 1023 4.75 -13.82 23.63
C ASP A 1023 6.16 -14.42 23.40
N SER A 1024 6.53 -15.39 24.23
CA SER A 1024 7.71 -16.23 24.02
C SER A 1024 7.36 -17.72 24.02
N ILE A 1025 8.33 -18.55 23.63
CA ILE A 1025 8.20 -20.00 23.52
C ILE A 1025 9.28 -20.64 24.39
N SER A 1026 8.93 -21.71 25.08
CA SER A 1026 9.90 -22.46 25.88
C SER A 1026 9.65 -23.96 25.83
N LEU A 1027 10.69 -24.75 25.98
CA LEU A 1027 10.58 -26.17 26.30
C LEU A 1027 10.58 -26.34 27.81
N MET A 1028 9.85 -27.33 28.31
CA MET A 1028 9.76 -27.56 29.74
C MET A 1028 9.71 -29.02 30.13
N THR A 1029 10.32 -29.35 31.26
CA THR A 1029 10.20 -30.66 31.89
C THR A 1029 9.94 -30.49 33.38
N SER A 1030 9.27 -31.47 33.97
CA SER A 1030 8.99 -31.51 35.40
C SER A 1030 9.24 -32.91 35.96
N SER A 1031 9.33 -33.02 37.28
CA SER A 1031 9.64 -34.24 38.04
C SER A 1031 11.10 -34.71 37.98
N GLY A 1032 11.41 -35.75 38.76
CA GLY A 1032 12.71 -36.44 38.69
C GLY A 1032 13.08 -36.99 37.30
N SER A 1033 12.13 -37.04 36.35
CA SER A 1033 12.36 -37.47 34.96
C SER A 1033 13.14 -36.46 34.12
N ALA A 1034 13.31 -35.22 34.58
CA ALA A 1034 14.02 -34.18 33.85
C ALA A 1034 15.44 -34.60 33.46
N THR A 1035 16.13 -35.33 34.35
CA THR A 1035 17.48 -35.87 34.12
C THR A 1035 17.59 -36.87 32.96
N SER A 1036 16.44 -37.32 32.45
CA SER A 1036 16.32 -38.34 31.42
C SER A 1036 15.42 -37.90 30.25
N THR A 1037 15.13 -36.59 30.14
CA THR A 1037 14.28 -36.02 29.10
C THR A 1037 15.12 -35.18 28.14
N TYR A 1038 14.95 -35.42 26.85
CA TYR A 1038 15.69 -34.74 25.79
C TYR A 1038 14.74 -34.24 24.71
N TYR A 1039 15.07 -33.10 24.13
CA TYR A 1039 14.34 -32.49 23.02
C TYR A 1039 15.22 -32.42 21.78
N ASP A 1040 14.62 -32.63 20.61
CA ASP A 1040 15.29 -32.39 19.32
C ASP A 1040 14.32 -31.88 18.24
N ASP A 1041 14.87 -31.38 17.13
CA ASP A 1041 14.18 -30.88 15.94
C ASP A 1041 13.06 -29.87 16.25
N PHE A 1042 13.36 -28.83 17.03
CA PHE A 1042 12.40 -27.77 17.25
C PHE A 1042 12.21 -26.96 15.97
N ALA A 1043 10.95 -26.68 15.63
CA ALA A 1043 10.61 -25.83 14.52
C ALA A 1043 9.41 -24.95 14.87
N ILE A 1044 9.41 -23.75 14.29
CA ILE A 1044 8.30 -22.81 14.33
C ILE A 1044 7.98 -22.35 12.91
N GLN A 1045 6.70 -22.27 12.57
CA GLN A 1045 6.22 -21.70 11.32
C GLN A 1045 5.10 -20.69 11.59
N LEU A 1046 5.11 -19.55 10.91
CA LEU A 1046 4.10 -18.51 11.07
C LEU A 1046 3.94 -17.63 9.83
N ASP A 1047 2.81 -16.94 9.72
CA ASP A 1047 2.52 -16.03 8.61
C ASP A 1047 3.11 -14.64 8.84
N GLN A 1048 3.82 -14.12 7.85
CA GLN A 1048 4.29 -12.73 7.82
C GLN A 1048 4.14 -12.11 6.44
N LYS A 1049 3.97 -10.80 6.37
CA LYS A 1049 4.04 -10.08 5.08
C LYS A 1049 5.49 -10.04 4.61
N ALA A 1050 5.77 -10.81 3.58
CA ALA A 1050 7.07 -10.89 2.93
C ALA A 1050 6.89 -10.66 1.43
N GLY A 1051 7.60 -9.67 0.85
CA GLY A 1051 7.48 -9.41 -0.58
C GLY A 1051 8.58 -8.51 -1.15
N THR A 1052 8.97 -8.84 -2.38
CA THR A 1052 9.68 -7.92 -3.29
C THR A 1052 8.64 -7.20 -4.13
N GLY A 1053 8.50 -5.90 -3.90
CA GLY A 1053 7.60 -5.03 -4.65
C GLY A 1053 8.38 -4.10 -5.58
N PHE A 1054 7.64 -3.32 -6.36
CA PHE A 1054 8.23 -2.12 -6.95
C PHE A 1054 8.37 -1.07 -5.85
N LEU A 1055 9.60 -0.63 -5.65
CA LEU A 1055 9.84 0.59 -4.90
C LEU A 1055 9.48 1.79 -5.79
N PRO A 1056 9.19 2.97 -5.21
CA PRO A 1056 8.75 4.13 -5.99
C PRO A 1056 9.68 4.42 -7.17
N PRO A 1057 9.19 4.31 -8.42
CA PRO A 1057 10.03 4.52 -9.60
C PRO A 1057 10.29 6.01 -9.82
N ILE A 1058 11.39 6.34 -10.49
CA ILE A 1058 11.60 7.69 -11.04
C ILE A 1058 11.20 7.68 -12.51
N GLN A 1059 10.22 8.49 -12.86
CA GLN A 1059 9.76 8.68 -14.23
C GLN A 1059 10.60 9.77 -14.93
N GLN A 1060 10.97 9.48 -16.18
CA GLN A 1060 11.63 10.39 -17.13
C GLN A 1060 10.82 10.55 -18.41
#